data_AF-A0A3E0MIM6-F1
#
_entry.id   AF-A0A3E0MIM6-F1
#
_cell.length_a   1.000
_cell.length_b   1.000
_cell.length_c   1.000
_cell.angle_alpha   90.00
_cell.angle_beta   90.00
_cell.angle_gamma   90.00
#
_symmetry.space_group_name_H-M   'P 1'
#
loop_
_entity.id
_entity.type
_entity.pdbx_description
1 polymer ?
#
loop_
_entity_poly.entity_id
_entity_poly.type
_entity_poly.pdbx_seq_one_letter_code
_entity_poly.pdbx_strand_id
1 'polypeptide(L)'
;MTEENFMYRQFAANAFALSSLLILAACGGGGGSNSTSPAIEAVAPPPEPVFTIVGSVDASLDAGASVYVDLAGQRFSSTTDSQGRFELEVNSGAADSLVSVYAQGKDAQSSLILASALGDLKSLKSQAGNDVRLTSDELAAVDITTLTTAAVGLAMIENEGALPSNFGELRSHSLNVNSEEMLIASAALELVATDPSMQSMMLSDDASTMDLVTSVDRLYNAVSAIQSEDASKLVNAKMETISKASTNVASRQSGLDKLFIYEPGYRSSAFKFYEDGTGVEFTNARLGEEPFTWTQADDEVVVSYEDWVLDGRIVLIDTDDDGIEEEVYEETVRKSTTLTFVAEGDGYDVVNVQTKDIKRYPEVSEILPEVAVEHDGIDSAGRGAKAFYMANGDAFNAPSDIEEWILPIPGRFFEDYPDGLFFRSDITFDFVMFDPANVGAGAELGSFDWQINAEGHLLITTESSRSLEFIPFGPLLMGVVERDEAGSVLGMNVGRGGKRVANANDITPGIYSLEWSWLSDANSRFWININEDGTAKSTWTFDDNGDGVVTTSEAIMYTGNWDNQFEQMIINLYRRTDRNDKSLCPSAETEGCVLYNKRYWDMIDVEGGRFVMGHTHNFFDYLDDYQTRYLLDTRHWIKLDAEPLAVIEE
;
A
#
# COMPACT_ATOMS: atom_id res chain seq x y z
N MET A 1 -63.13 18.52 -34.83
CA MET A 1 -62.91 17.35 -35.72
C MET A 1 -61.79 16.54 -35.10
N THR A 2 -61.98 15.47 -34.34
CA THR A 2 -63.15 14.74 -33.81
C THR A 2 -62.58 13.92 -32.64
N GLU A 3 -63.02 14.19 -31.41
CA GLU A 3 -63.69 13.27 -30.45
C GLU A 3 -62.71 12.51 -29.52
N GLU A 4 -62.65 12.80 -28.20
CA GLU A 4 -63.52 12.27 -27.11
C GLU A 4 -63.25 10.75 -26.84
N ASN A 5 -63.08 10.19 -25.63
CA ASN A 5 -63.74 10.44 -24.35
C ASN A 5 -63.24 9.46 -23.23
N PHE A 6 -63.51 9.87 -21.97
CA PHE A 6 -63.85 9.13 -20.74
C PHE A 6 -62.86 8.30 -19.87
N MET A 7 -62.80 8.76 -18.61
CA MET A 7 -62.53 8.04 -17.35
C MET A 7 -63.33 6.75 -17.14
N TYR A 8 -62.79 5.78 -16.38
CA TYR A 8 -63.46 5.23 -15.18
C TYR A 8 -62.48 4.53 -14.19
N ARG A 9 -62.73 4.74 -12.89
CA ARG A 9 -62.13 4.11 -11.69
C ARG A 9 -62.79 2.77 -11.35
N GLN A 10 -62.05 1.83 -10.74
CA GLN A 10 -62.47 0.98 -9.59
C GLN A 10 -61.26 0.12 -9.14
N PHE A 11 -60.68 0.30 -7.95
CA PHE A 11 -61.05 -0.22 -6.60
C PHE A 11 -60.75 -1.70 -6.32
N ALA A 12 -59.74 -1.94 -5.47
CA ALA A 12 -59.71 -2.87 -4.32
C ALA A 12 -58.39 -2.59 -3.54
N ALA A 13 -58.34 -2.00 -2.33
CA ALA A 13 -58.78 -2.50 -1.01
C ALA A 13 -58.11 -3.86 -0.71
N ASN A 14 -57.23 -4.09 0.28
CA ASN A 14 -57.15 -3.76 1.72
C ASN A 14 -55.74 -4.24 2.20
N ALA A 15 -55.18 -4.00 3.38
CA ALA A 15 -55.34 -3.02 4.46
C ALA A 15 -54.17 -3.27 5.44
N PHE A 16 -53.60 -2.16 5.91
CA PHE A 16 -52.84 -1.91 7.14
C PHE A 16 -53.05 -2.86 8.33
N ALA A 17 -51.97 -3.13 9.08
CA ALA A 17 -51.97 -3.03 10.55
C ALA A 17 -50.55 -2.78 11.13
N LEU A 18 -50.28 -1.51 11.41
CA LEU A 18 -49.26 -1.03 12.35
C LEU A 18 -49.77 -1.32 13.78
N SER A 19 -48.91 -1.71 14.72
CA SER A 19 -49.26 -1.68 16.15
C SER A 19 -48.04 -1.36 17.00
N SER A 20 -48.07 -0.14 17.53
CA SER A 20 -47.19 0.39 18.56
C SER A 20 -47.91 0.42 19.92
N LEU A 21 -47.18 -0.05 20.94
CA LEU A 21 -47.15 0.35 22.36
C LEU A 21 -48.44 0.75 23.10
N LEU A 22 -48.65 0.12 24.27
CA LEU A 22 -49.30 0.76 25.43
C LEU A 22 -48.80 0.15 26.76
N ILE A 23 -48.40 1.04 27.68
CA ILE A 23 -48.01 0.78 29.07
C ILE A 23 -49.20 1.09 30.01
N LEU A 24 -49.37 0.22 31.02
CA LEU A 24 -49.98 0.33 32.37
C LEU A 24 -51.11 1.36 32.68
N ALA A 25 -52.22 0.86 33.25
CA ALA A 25 -52.62 1.14 34.65
C ALA A 25 -53.89 0.38 35.12
N ALA A 26 -53.77 -0.18 36.33
CA ALA A 26 -54.74 -0.58 37.38
C ALA A 26 -56.27 -0.56 37.13
N CYS A 27 -56.97 -1.62 37.57
CA CYS A 27 -57.64 -1.72 38.89
C CYS A 27 -58.67 -2.88 38.93
N GLY A 28 -58.69 -3.68 40.02
CA GLY A 28 -59.95 -4.17 40.62
C GLY A 28 -60.23 -5.68 40.70
N GLY A 29 -60.20 -6.20 41.95
CA GLY A 29 -61.03 -7.31 42.46
C GLY A 29 -60.53 -8.73 42.18
N GLY A 30 -60.33 -9.65 43.12
CA GLY A 30 -60.99 -9.85 44.42
C GLY A 30 -61.78 -11.16 44.37
N GLY A 31 -61.25 -12.26 44.91
CA GLY A 31 -61.98 -13.52 45.04
C GLY A 31 -61.06 -14.73 45.23
N GLY A 32 -60.95 -15.22 46.45
CA GLY A 32 -60.09 -16.35 46.79
C GLY A 32 -60.63 -17.71 46.34
N SER A 33 -59.71 -18.60 45.99
CA SER A 33 -59.85 -20.04 46.17
C SER A 33 -58.46 -20.66 46.28
N ASN A 34 -58.28 -21.48 47.32
CA ASN A 34 -57.09 -22.30 47.52
C ASN A 34 -56.93 -23.27 46.35
N SER A 35 -55.93 -23.02 45.50
CA SER A 35 -55.28 -24.05 44.70
C SER A 35 -53.77 -23.93 44.94
N THR A 36 -53.20 -24.91 45.63
CA THR A 36 -51.76 -25.17 45.64
C THR A 36 -51.30 -25.45 44.21
N SER A 37 -50.93 -24.41 43.46
CA SER A 37 -50.10 -24.54 42.27
C SER A 37 -48.68 -24.89 42.72
N PRO A 38 -48.05 -25.92 42.13
CA PRO A 38 -46.63 -26.17 42.38
C PRO A 38 -45.85 -24.92 41.94
N ALA A 39 -44.89 -24.52 42.76
CA ALA A 39 -43.94 -23.47 42.42
C ALA A 39 -43.31 -23.85 41.07
N ILE A 40 -43.58 -23.05 40.04
CA ILE A 40 -42.82 -23.10 38.81
C ILE A 40 -41.42 -22.62 39.22
N GLU A 41 -40.47 -23.55 39.34
CA GLU A 41 -39.06 -23.21 39.38
C GLU A 41 -38.79 -22.31 38.17
N ALA A 42 -38.40 -21.07 38.43
CA ALA A 42 -37.88 -20.20 37.40
C ALA A 42 -36.64 -20.91 36.83
N VAL A 43 -36.81 -21.52 35.65
CA VAL A 43 -35.70 -22.01 34.85
C VAL A 43 -34.78 -20.81 34.67
N ALA A 44 -33.56 -20.90 35.21
CA ALA A 44 -32.55 -19.87 35.01
C ALA A 44 -32.46 -19.59 33.51
N PRO A 45 -32.42 -18.32 33.07
CA PRO A 45 -32.19 -18.03 31.67
C PRO A 45 -30.95 -18.80 31.20
N PRO A 46 -30.95 -19.35 29.97
CA PRO A 46 -29.75 -20.00 29.45
C PRO A 46 -28.57 -19.04 29.61
N PRO A 47 -27.39 -19.53 30.04
CA PRO A 47 -26.21 -18.68 30.17
C PRO A 47 -26.00 -17.95 28.85
N GLU A 48 -25.67 -16.66 28.92
CA GLU A 48 -25.36 -15.90 27.71
C GLU A 48 -24.24 -16.61 26.94
N PRO A 49 -24.36 -16.74 25.61
CA PRO A 49 -23.31 -17.35 24.81
C PRO A 49 -22.00 -16.58 24.98
N VAL A 50 -20.93 -17.28 25.31
CA VAL A 50 -19.59 -16.70 25.44
C VAL A 50 -19.02 -16.50 24.04
N PHE A 51 -18.48 -15.31 23.78
CA PHE A 51 -17.83 -15.02 22.51
C PHE A 51 -16.65 -15.96 22.27
N THR A 52 -16.65 -16.63 21.13
CA THR A 52 -15.69 -17.67 20.78
C THR A 52 -14.98 -17.32 19.47
N ILE A 53 -13.66 -17.35 19.49
CA ILE A 53 -12.84 -17.24 18.28
C ILE A 53 -12.55 -18.66 17.79
N VAL A 54 -12.87 -18.94 16.53
CA VAL A 54 -12.71 -20.25 15.89
C VAL A 54 -11.83 -20.08 14.67
N GLY A 55 -10.66 -20.69 14.69
CA GLY A 55 -9.69 -20.58 13.60
C GLY A 55 -8.73 -21.75 13.57
N SER A 56 -7.69 -21.60 12.77
CA SER A 56 -6.59 -22.54 12.64
C SER A 56 -5.24 -21.86 12.86
N VAL A 57 -4.23 -22.68 13.09
CA VAL A 57 -2.84 -22.27 13.16
C VAL A 57 -2.13 -22.93 12.00
N ASP A 58 -1.23 -22.19 11.37
CA ASP A 58 -0.41 -22.66 10.27
C ASP A 58 0.25 -24.02 10.56
N ALA A 59 0.34 -24.85 9.53
CA ALA A 59 0.82 -26.22 9.63
C ALA A 59 2.31 -26.32 10.02
N SER A 60 3.04 -25.20 10.04
CA SER A 60 4.37 -25.11 10.60
C SER A 60 4.41 -25.33 12.12
N LEU A 61 3.29 -25.19 12.84
CA LEU A 61 3.17 -25.55 14.24
C LEU A 61 2.51 -26.94 14.41
N ASP A 62 3.16 -27.78 15.21
CA ASP A 62 2.65 -29.10 15.56
C ASP A 62 1.34 -29.03 16.37
N ALA A 63 0.56 -30.11 16.29
CA ALA A 63 -0.67 -30.27 17.04
C ALA A 63 -0.49 -30.03 18.55
N GLY A 64 -1.49 -29.39 19.16
CA GLY A 64 -1.47 -29.05 20.57
C GLY A 64 -0.70 -27.76 20.88
N ALA A 65 -0.35 -26.94 19.90
CA ALA A 65 0.13 -25.57 20.10
C ALA A 65 -0.80 -24.81 21.07
N SER A 66 -0.21 -24.00 21.95
CA SER A 66 -0.97 -23.18 22.91
C SER A 66 -1.47 -21.93 22.21
N VAL A 67 -2.79 -21.73 22.19
CA VAL A 67 -3.42 -20.54 21.60
C VAL A 67 -3.93 -19.65 22.72
N TYR A 68 -3.61 -18.36 22.72
CA TYR A 68 -4.01 -17.46 23.80
C TYR A 68 -4.22 -16.02 23.36
N VAL A 69 -4.99 -15.29 24.18
CA VAL A 69 -5.26 -13.87 24.07
C VAL A 69 -5.04 -13.23 25.44
N ASP A 70 -4.30 -12.13 25.48
CA ASP A 70 -4.13 -11.31 26.68
C ASP A 70 -4.98 -10.03 26.56
N LEU A 71 -6.01 -9.89 27.40
CA LEU A 71 -6.91 -8.74 27.40
C LEU A 71 -7.15 -8.23 28.81
N ALA A 72 -6.94 -6.92 29.01
CA ALA A 72 -7.15 -6.25 30.31
C ALA A 72 -6.49 -6.96 31.51
N GLY A 73 -5.29 -7.51 31.29
CA GLY A 73 -4.52 -8.24 32.32
C GLY A 73 -5.03 -9.66 32.62
N GLN A 74 -5.94 -10.20 31.81
CA GLN A 74 -6.40 -11.59 31.88
C GLN A 74 -5.95 -12.36 30.64
N ARG A 75 -5.51 -13.61 30.85
CA ARG A 75 -5.16 -14.54 29.77
C ARG A 75 -6.30 -15.53 29.55
N PHE A 76 -6.78 -15.61 28.31
CA PHE A 76 -7.66 -16.66 27.82
C PHE A 76 -6.83 -17.60 26.97
N SER A 77 -7.03 -18.92 27.11
CA SER A 77 -6.20 -19.89 26.38
C SER A 77 -6.96 -21.14 25.97
N SER A 78 -6.53 -21.74 24.87
CA SER A 78 -6.96 -23.02 24.33
C SER A 78 -5.75 -23.75 23.73
N THR A 79 -5.97 -24.86 23.03
CA THR A 79 -4.93 -25.59 22.30
C THR A 79 -5.44 -26.04 20.95
N THR A 80 -4.56 -26.17 19.97
CA THR A 80 -4.92 -26.72 18.66
C THR A 80 -5.21 -28.22 18.72
N ASP A 81 -6.12 -28.68 17.85
CA ASP A 81 -6.36 -30.09 17.59
C ASP A 81 -5.30 -30.69 16.64
N SER A 82 -5.49 -31.95 16.22
CA SER A 82 -4.57 -32.63 15.30
C SER A 82 -4.53 -32.05 13.88
N GLN A 83 -5.43 -31.12 13.56
CA GLN A 83 -5.52 -30.42 12.28
C GLN A 83 -5.14 -28.94 12.42
N GLY A 84 -4.58 -28.53 13.56
CA GLY A 84 -4.21 -27.13 13.81
C GLY A 84 -5.38 -26.22 14.20
N ARG A 85 -6.60 -26.74 14.37
CA ARG A 85 -7.79 -25.92 14.66
C ARG A 85 -7.96 -25.66 16.14
N PHE A 86 -8.50 -24.50 16.52
CA PHE A 86 -8.79 -24.16 17.90
C PHE A 86 -10.16 -23.50 18.08
N GLU A 87 -10.69 -23.58 19.29
CA GLU A 87 -11.80 -22.75 19.77
C GLU A 87 -11.36 -22.06 21.04
N LEU A 88 -11.40 -20.73 21.07
CA LEU A 88 -10.96 -19.89 22.19
C LEU A 88 -12.12 -19.05 22.72
N GLU A 89 -12.58 -19.35 23.92
CA GLU A 89 -13.59 -18.56 24.63
C GLU A 89 -12.96 -17.31 25.26
N VAL A 90 -13.48 -16.13 24.90
CA VAL A 90 -13.00 -14.84 25.42
C VAL A 90 -14.13 -14.14 26.18
N ASN A 91 -14.05 -14.20 27.50
CA ASN A 91 -15.00 -13.54 28.40
C ASN A 91 -14.39 -12.27 29.01
N SER A 92 -14.30 -11.21 28.21
CA SER A 92 -13.80 -9.90 28.64
C SER A 92 -14.84 -8.80 28.39
N GLY A 93 -14.86 -7.82 29.31
CA GLY A 93 -15.62 -6.58 29.21
C GLY A 93 -14.86 -5.41 28.58
N ALA A 94 -13.61 -5.64 28.15
CA ALA A 94 -12.75 -4.61 27.55
C ALA A 94 -13.12 -4.39 26.08
N ALA A 95 -14.25 -3.71 25.87
CA ALA A 95 -14.89 -3.56 24.55
C ALA A 95 -13.98 -2.97 23.47
N ASP A 96 -13.20 -1.93 23.81
CA ASP A 96 -12.40 -1.18 22.84
C ASP A 96 -10.92 -1.64 22.79
N SER A 97 -10.57 -2.73 23.50
CA SER A 97 -9.21 -3.26 23.50
C SER A 97 -8.93 -4.07 22.24
N LEU A 98 -7.74 -3.87 21.68
CA LEU A 98 -7.23 -4.68 20.58
C LEU A 98 -7.11 -6.15 21.01
N VAL A 99 -7.72 -7.04 20.24
CA VAL A 99 -7.63 -8.48 20.39
C VAL A 99 -6.52 -9.00 19.48
N SER A 100 -5.42 -9.44 20.08
CA SER A 100 -4.35 -10.17 19.39
C SER A 100 -4.31 -11.61 19.90
N VAL A 101 -4.40 -12.55 18.96
CA VAL A 101 -4.33 -13.99 19.25
C VAL A 101 -2.92 -14.47 18.94
N TYR A 102 -2.35 -15.23 19.86
CA TYR A 102 -1.02 -15.81 19.74
C TYR A 102 -1.11 -17.32 19.74
N ALA A 103 -0.31 -17.98 18.91
CA ALA A 103 -0.11 -19.43 18.91
C ALA A 103 1.36 -19.74 19.19
N GLN A 104 1.63 -20.60 20.16
CA GLN A 104 2.99 -21.02 20.51
C GLN A 104 3.16 -22.53 20.38
N GLY A 105 4.20 -22.94 19.67
CA GLY A 105 4.60 -24.33 19.53
C GLY A 105 5.03 -24.98 20.85
N LYS A 106 5.11 -26.32 20.86
CA LYS A 106 5.53 -27.10 22.03
C LYS A 106 6.94 -27.63 21.87
N ASP A 107 7.58 -27.93 23.01
CA ASP A 107 8.88 -28.61 23.06
C ASP A 107 9.93 -27.94 22.15
N ALA A 108 10.37 -28.62 21.09
CA ALA A 108 11.34 -28.12 20.12
C ALA A 108 10.84 -26.88 19.34
N GLN A 109 9.53 -26.65 19.28
CA GLN A 109 8.90 -25.50 18.64
C GLN A 109 8.52 -24.38 19.63
N SER A 110 9.03 -24.41 20.86
CA SER A 110 8.69 -23.40 21.88
C SER A 110 9.11 -21.96 21.52
N SER A 111 10.08 -21.81 20.61
CA SER A 111 10.49 -20.52 20.03
C SER A 111 9.61 -20.06 18.85
N LEU A 112 8.76 -20.94 18.31
CA LEU A 112 7.84 -20.61 17.23
C LEU A 112 6.56 -20.02 17.84
N ILE A 113 6.45 -18.70 17.78
CA ILE A 113 5.32 -17.89 18.22
C ILE A 113 4.73 -17.16 17.00
N LEU A 114 3.52 -17.52 16.63
CA LEU A 114 2.74 -16.84 15.60
C LEU A 114 1.70 -15.92 16.25
N ALA A 115 1.32 -14.86 15.55
CA ALA A 115 0.40 -13.85 16.04
C ALA A 115 -0.57 -13.40 14.94
N SER A 116 -1.76 -12.99 15.34
CA SER A 116 -2.71 -12.28 14.47
C SER A 116 -3.45 -11.23 15.28
N ALA A 117 -3.64 -10.04 14.70
CA ALA A 117 -4.42 -8.98 15.31
C ALA A 117 -5.79 -8.87 14.63
N LEU A 118 -6.85 -9.07 15.40
CA LEU A 118 -8.21 -9.24 14.85
C LEU A 118 -9.00 -7.93 14.81
N GLY A 119 -8.76 -7.04 15.76
CA GLY A 119 -9.51 -5.79 15.92
C GLY A 119 -10.00 -5.56 17.34
N ASP A 120 -10.89 -4.60 17.54
CA ASP A 120 -11.47 -4.35 18.86
C ASP A 120 -12.57 -5.37 19.20
N LEU A 121 -12.63 -5.77 20.48
CA LEU A 121 -13.54 -6.84 20.93
C LEU A 121 -15.02 -6.56 20.61
N LYS A 122 -15.44 -5.29 20.61
CA LYS A 122 -16.82 -4.90 20.32
C LYS A 122 -17.16 -5.12 18.84
N SER A 123 -16.29 -4.70 17.93
CA SER A 123 -16.45 -4.93 16.50
C SER A 123 -16.44 -6.42 16.16
N LEU A 124 -15.54 -7.19 16.76
CA LEU A 124 -15.46 -8.64 16.57
C LEU A 124 -16.74 -9.37 17.02
N LYS A 125 -17.31 -8.98 18.15
CA LYS A 125 -18.60 -9.50 18.62
C LYS A 125 -19.75 -9.15 17.68
N SER A 126 -19.70 -7.99 17.04
CA SER A 126 -20.70 -7.59 16.03
C SER A 126 -20.53 -8.39 14.73
N GLN A 127 -19.29 -8.68 14.34
CA GLN A 127 -18.96 -9.41 13.12
C GLN A 127 -19.35 -10.90 13.22
N ALA A 128 -19.15 -11.52 14.38
CA ALA A 128 -19.62 -12.87 14.70
C ALA A 128 -21.16 -13.03 14.77
N GLY A 129 -21.92 -11.96 14.52
CA GLY A 129 -23.37 -12.01 14.41
C GLY A 129 -24.09 -12.61 15.64
N ASN A 130 -25.06 -13.49 15.38
CA ASN A 130 -26.00 -13.99 16.39
C ASN A 130 -25.55 -15.26 17.11
N ASP A 131 -24.65 -16.05 16.52
CA ASP A 131 -24.13 -17.27 17.15
C ASP A 131 -22.92 -16.98 18.05
N VAL A 132 -22.37 -15.76 17.98
CA VAL A 132 -21.29 -15.25 18.81
C VAL A 132 -20.00 -16.04 18.60
N ARG A 133 -19.85 -16.66 17.42
CA ARG A 133 -18.67 -17.42 17.00
C ARG A 133 -18.03 -16.72 15.81
N LEU A 134 -16.86 -16.14 16.02
CA LEU A 134 -16.09 -15.53 14.94
C LEU A 134 -15.30 -16.61 14.19
N THR A 135 -15.52 -16.73 12.88
CA THR A 135 -14.90 -17.74 12.01
C THR A 135 -14.12 -17.13 10.85
N SER A 136 -13.35 -17.94 10.12
CA SER A 136 -12.58 -17.52 8.95
C SER A 136 -13.46 -17.01 7.79
N ASP A 137 -14.71 -17.48 7.71
CA ASP A 137 -15.70 -17.01 6.74
C ASP A 137 -16.20 -15.58 7.04
N GLU A 138 -15.94 -15.08 8.25
CA GLU A 138 -16.31 -13.73 8.68
C GLU A 138 -15.09 -12.81 8.77
N LEU A 139 -13.95 -13.34 9.24
CA LEU A 139 -12.67 -12.63 9.33
C LEU A 139 -11.53 -13.62 9.11
N ALA A 140 -10.85 -13.54 7.95
CA ALA A 140 -9.74 -14.45 7.62
C ALA A 140 -8.61 -14.42 8.66
N ALA A 141 -8.41 -13.28 9.33
CA ALA A 141 -7.37 -13.09 10.34
C ALA A 141 -7.50 -14.01 11.59
N VAL A 142 -8.62 -14.72 11.79
CA VAL A 142 -8.70 -15.74 12.87
C VAL A 142 -7.79 -16.94 12.61
N ASP A 143 -7.36 -17.15 11.36
CA ASP A 143 -6.30 -18.09 11.02
C ASP A 143 -4.93 -17.46 11.27
N ILE A 144 -4.16 -18.09 12.15
CA ILE A 144 -2.86 -17.59 12.61
C ILE A 144 -1.77 -18.18 11.72
N THR A 145 -1.15 -17.34 10.91
CA THR A 145 -0.17 -17.72 9.87
C THR A 145 1.12 -16.92 9.98
N THR A 146 2.14 -17.31 9.23
CA THR A 146 3.37 -16.51 9.07
C THR A 146 3.05 -15.12 8.51
N LEU A 147 2.03 -15.01 7.66
CA LEU A 147 1.60 -13.75 7.07
C LEU A 147 0.92 -12.82 8.08
N THR A 148 -0.02 -13.32 8.89
CA THR A 148 -0.63 -12.52 9.95
C THR A 148 0.37 -12.15 11.04
N THR A 149 1.38 -13.01 11.27
CA THR A 149 2.47 -12.74 12.21
C THR A 149 3.38 -11.63 11.71
N ALA A 150 3.76 -11.65 10.43
CA ALA A 150 4.53 -10.59 9.79
C ALA A 150 3.79 -9.25 9.85
N ALA A 151 2.47 -9.23 9.56
CA ALA A 151 1.67 -8.02 9.66
C ALA A 151 1.69 -7.40 11.07
N VAL A 152 1.52 -8.22 12.11
CA VAL A 152 1.58 -7.76 13.52
C VAL A 152 2.98 -7.27 13.87
N GLY A 153 4.02 -8.02 13.52
CA GLY A 153 5.41 -7.68 13.82
C GLY A 153 5.83 -6.35 13.19
N LEU A 154 5.55 -6.15 11.90
CA LEU A 154 5.88 -4.92 11.20
C LEU A 154 5.06 -3.73 11.72
N ALA A 155 3.79 -3.93 12.07
CA ALA A 155 3.01 -2.89 12.74
C ALA A 155 3.57 -2.51 14.13
N MET A 156 4.24 -3.44 14.82
CA MET A 156 4.97 -3.12 16.05
C MET A 156 6.25 -2.33 15.77
N ILE A 157 6.99 -2.62 14.70
CA ILE A 157 8.14 -1.81 14.26
C ILE A 157 7.69 -0.36 14.01
N GLU A 158 6.57 -0.20 13.31
CA GLU A 158 5.93 1.08 13.05
C GLU A 158 5.48 1.83 14.32
N ASN A 159 5.33 1.12 15.44
CA ASN A 159 4.95 1.64 16.74
C ASN A 159 6.08 1.47 17.77
N GLU A 160 7.32 1.75 17.35
CA GLU A 160 8.51 1.80 18.21
C GLU A 160 8.78 0.50 18.99
N GLY A 161 8.42 -0.65 18.40
CA GLY A 161 8.58 -1.99 18.97
C GLY A 161 7.45 -2.40 19.94
N ALA A 162 6.44 -1.58 20.14
CA ALA A 162 5.30 -1.88 21.01
C ALA A 162 4.06 -2.32 20.20
N LEU A 163 3.23 -3.20 20.78
CA LEU A 163 1.92 -3.50 20.20
C LEU A 163 1.04 -2.23 20.25
N PRO A 164 0.38 -1.85 19.13
CA PRO A 164 -0.59 -0.77 19.12
C PRO A 164 -1.64 -0.93 20.21
N SER A 165 -2.02 0.16 20.88
CA SER A 165 -2.88 0.09 22.08
C SER A 165 -4.34 -0.17 21.75
N ASN A 166 -4.76 0.17 20.53
CA ASN A 166 -6.11 0.05 20.03
C ASN A 166 -6.11 -0.22 18.52
N PHE A 167 -7.29 -0.57 17.98
CA PHE A 167 -7.44 -0.93 16.58
C PHE A 167 -7.18 0.23 15.61
N GLY A 168 -7.52 1.46 15.99
CA GLY A 168 -7.25 2.64 15.16
C GLY A 168 -5.76 2.90 14.98
N GLU A 169 -4.98 2.77 16.05
CA GLU A 169 -3.51 2.83 15.98
C GLU A 169 -2.95 1.69 15.12
N LEU A 170 -3.38 0.44 15.36
CA LEU A 170 -2.94 -0.70 14.55
C LEU A 170 -3.17 -0.45 13.07
N ARG A 171 -4.36 0.02 12.70
CA ARG A 171 -4.71 0.35 11.33
C ARG A 171 -3.79 1.43 10.75
N SER A 172 -3.59 2.52 11.48
CA SER A 172 -2.72 3.62 11.02
C SER A 172 -1.30 3.13 10.75
N HIS A 173 -0.73 2.34 11.66
CA HIS A 173 0.59 1.72 11.48
C HIS A 173 0.61 0.72 10.31
N SER A 174 -0.40 -0.14 10.17
CA SER A 174 -0.50 -1.11 9.08
C SER A 174 -0.60 -0.46 7.68
N LEU A 175 -1.16 0.75 7.57
CA LEU A 175 -1.15 1.51 6.32
C LEU A 175 0.26 1.97 5.91
N ASN A 176 1.18 2.13 6.87
CA ASN A 176 2.56 2.55 6.63
C ASN A 176 3.50 1.37 6.39
N VAL A 177 3.20 0.17 6.91
CA VAL A 177 3.96 -1.06 6.63
C VAL A 177 4.11 -1.27 5.12
N ASN A 178 5.31 -1.54 4.60
CA ASN A 178 5.46 -1.91 3.20
C ASN A 178 4.95 -3.35 2.97
N SER A 179 4.06 -3.55 2.00
CA SER A 179 3.48 -4.87 1.74
C SER A 179 4.51 -5.87 1.19
N GLU A 180 5.55 -5.42 0.48
CA GLU A 180 6.65 -6.29 0.06
C GLU A 180 7.46 -6.78 1.25
N GLU A 181 7.77 -5.90 2.20
CA GLU A 181 8.45 -6.27 3.45
C GLU A 181 7.61 -7.28 4.24
N MET A 182 6.29 -7.13 4.27
CA MET A 182 5.38 -8.08 4.90
C MET A 182 5.47 -9.47 4.25
N LEU A 183 5.52 -9.56 2.92
CA LEU A 183 5.64 -10.84 2.23
C LEU A 183 7.03 -11.47 2.42
N ILE A 184 8.10 -10.68 2.39
CA ILE A 184 9.46 -11.16 2.66
C ILE A 184 9.59 -11.62 4.12
N ALA A 185 9.04 -10.86 5.08
CA ALA A 185 9.02 -11.22 6.49
C ALA A 185 8.27 -12.54 6.73
N SER A 186 7.12 -12.70 6.07
CA SER A 186 6.36 -13.95 6.12
C SER A 186 7.14 -15.13 5.54
N ALA A 187 7.83 -14.94 4.42
CA ALA A 187 8.67 -15.96 3.81
C ALA A 187 9.86 -16.36 4.72
N ALA A 188 10.48 -15.38 5.39
CA ALA A 188 11.52 -15.62 6.38
C ALA A 188 10.99 -16.43 7.57
N LEU A 189 9.79 -16.10 8.08
CA LEU A 189 9.12 -16.87 9.12
C LEU A 189 8.81 -18.32 8.67
N GLU A 190 8.37 -18.50 7.43
CA GLU A 190 8.10 -19.80 6.85
C GLU A 190 9.37 -20.69 6.84
N LEU A 191 10.49 -20.13 6.41
CA LEU A 191 11.79 -20.82 6.41
C LEU A 191 12.24 -21.18 7.83
N VAL A 192 12.08 -20.26 8.80
CA VAL A 192 12.40 -20.53 10.22
C VAL A 192 11.56 -21.67 10.77
N ALA A 193 10.30 -21.76 10.36
CA ALA A 193 9.38 -22.75 10.91
C ALA A 193 9.51 -24.12 10.24
N THR A 194 9.98 -24.18 8.98
CA THR A 194 10.03 -25.42 8.18
C THR A 194 11.43 -25.99 7.94
N ASP A 195 12.47 -25.17 8.05
CA ASP A 195 13.87 -25.58 7.85
C ASP A 195 14.67 -25.45 9.16
N PRO A 196 15.03 -26.56 9.84
CA PRO A 196 15.81 -26.52 11.07
C PRO A 196 17.18 -25.84 10.95
N SER A 197 17.78 -25.83 9.75
CA SER A 197 19.04 -25.13 9.51
C SER A 197 18.83 -23.60 9.51
N MET A 198 17.75 -23.13 8.88
CA MET A 198 17.34 -21.72 8.92
C MET A 198 16.90 -21.31 10.31
N GLN A 199 16.13 -22.15 11.00
CA GLN A 199 15.75 -21.91 12.39
C GLN A 199 16.98 -21.67 13.28
N SER A 200 17.98 -22.55 13.17
CA SER A 200 19.23 -22.45 13.96
C SER A 200 20.10 -21.25 13.56
N MET A 201 19.98 -20.79 12.32
CA MET A 201 20.71 -19.63 11.81
C MET A 201 20.07 -18.31 12.27
N MET A 202 18.75 -18.24 12.25
CA MET A 202 17.98 -17.00 12.41
C MET A 202 17.49 -16.77 13.84
N LEU A 203 17.23 -17.83 14.60
CA LEU A 203 16.84 -17.75 16.01
C LEU A 203 18.02 -18.17 16.91
N SER A 204 18.46 -17.25 17.77
CA SER A 204 19.30 -17.62 18.92
C SER A 204 18.49 -18.44 19.94
N ASP A 205 19.16 -19.15 20.85
CA ASP A 205 18.53 -20.04 21.84
C ASP A 205 17.41 -19.38 22.67
N ASP A 206 17.38 -18.05 22.77
CA ASP A 206 16.41 -17.25 23.49
C ASP A 206 15.43 -16.44 22.61
N ALA A 207 15.64 -16.42 21.29
CA ALA A 207 14.82 -15.64 20.36
C ALA A 207 13.63 -16.46 19.84
N SER A 208 12.52 -15.77 19.65
CA SER A 208 11.31 -16.28 19.01
C SER A 208 11.12 -15.71 17.62
N THR A 209 10.21 -16.31 16.84
CA THR A 209 9.73 -15.73 15.58
C THR A 209 9.15 -14.33 15.75
N MET A 210 8.55 -13.99 16.90
CA MET A 210 8.10 -12.63 17.19
C MET A 210 9.28 -11.66 17.35
N ASP A 211 10.37 -12.08 17.99
CA ASP A 211 11.59 -11.25 18.11
C ASP A 211 12.23 -10.99 16.74
N LEU A 212 12.05 -11.91 15.79
CA LEU A 212 12.52 -11.74 14.42
C LEU A 212 11.74 -10.62 13.71
N VAL A 213 10.40 -10.66 13.70
CA VAL A 213 9.58 -9.70 12.94
C VAL A 213 9.28 -8.38 13.65
N THR A 214 9.71 -8.22 14.91
CA THR A 214 9.58 -6.96 15.67
C THR A 214 10.89 -6.17 15.72
N SER A 215 11.93 -6.62 15.02
CA SER A 215 13.24 -5.98 14.99
C SER A 215 13.75 -5.87 13.54
N VAL A 216 13.92 -4.62 13.08
CA VAL A 216 14.50 -4.32 11.76
C VAL A 216 15.85 -5.03 11.59
N ASP A 217 16.76 -4.87 12.56
CA ASP A 217 18.10 -5.47 12.49
C ASP A 217 18.06 -7.00 12.40
N ARG A 218 17.23 -7.67 13.21
CA ARG A 218 17.15 -9.14 13.21
C ARG A 218 16.58 -9.65 11.90
N LEU A 219 15.47 -9.07 11.44
CA LEU A 219 14.85 -9.50 10.19
C LEU A 219 15.75 -9.24 8.99
N TYR A 220 16.39 -8.06 8.94
CA TYR A 220 17.35 -7.72 7.90
C TYR A 220 18.50 -8.72 7.84
N ASN A 221 19.18 -8.95 8.97
CA ASN A 221 20.31 -9.88 9.03
C ASN A 221 19.89 -11.31 8.63
N ALA A 222 18.68 -11.72 8.99
CA ALA A 222 18.15 -13.03 8.66
C ALA A 222 17.86 -13.17 7.15
N VAL A 223 17.23 -12.16 6.53
CA VAL A 223 16.97 -12.13 5.08
C VAL A 223 18.28 -12.08 4.29
N SER A 224 19.23 -11.24 4.69
CA SER A 224 20.56 -11.18 4.05
C SER A 224 21.31 -12.50 4.17
N ALA A 225 21.19 -13.22 5.30
CA ALA A 225 21.80 -14.52 5.48
C ALA A 225 21.18 -15.58 4.56
N ILE A 226 19.84 -15.60 4.41
CA ILE A 226 19.15 -16.49 3.48
C ILE A 226 19.64 -16.22 2.05
N GLN A 227 19.67 -14.95 1.63
CA GLN A 227 20.09 -14.55 0.29
C GLN A 227 21.56 -14.92 0.00
N SER A 228 22.44 -14.74 0.99
CA SER A 228 23.86 -15.09 0.87
C SER A 228 24.11 -16.60 0.78
N GLU A 229 23.24 -17.42 1.40
CA GLU A 229 23.32 -18.87 1.28
C GLU A 229 22.77 -19.34 -0.07
N ASP A 230 21.53 -18.95 -0.39
CA ASP A 230 20.82 -19.26 -1.63
C ASP A 230 19.57 -18.37 -1.77
N ALA A 231 19.67 -17.32 -2.60
CA ALA A 231 18.57 -16.39 -2.86
C ALA A 231 17.27 -17.06 -3.33
N SER A 232 17.36 -18.22 -4.00
CA SER A 232 16.15 -18.94 -4.45
C SER A 232 15.32 -19.49 -3.29
N LYS A 233 15.90 -19.69 -2.10
CA LYS A 233 15.14 -20.14 -0.90
C LYS A 233 14.10 -19.11 -0.49
N LEU A 234 14.46 -17.83 -0.47
CA LEU A 234 13.54 -16.76 -0.09
C LEU A 234 12.42 -16.61 -1.13
N VAL A 235 12.76 -16.64 -2.42
CA VAL A 235 11.80 -16.58 -3.53
C VAL A 235 10.80 -17.74 -3.43
N ASN A 236 11.29 -18.97 -3.25
CA ASN A 236 10.43 -20.15 -3.13
C ASN A 236 9.52 -20.09 -1.90
N ALA A 237 10.05 -19.66 -0.74
CA ALA A 237 9.27 -19.51 0.49
C ALA A 237 8.20 -18.41 0.38
N LYS A 238 8.49 -17.31 -0.33
CA LYS A 238 7.50 -16.26 -0.63
C LYS A 238 6.37 -16.81 -1.50
N MET A 239 6.70 -17.54 -2.57
CA MET A 239 5.70 -18.18 -3.43
C MET A 239 4.86 -19.22 -2.68
N GLU A 240 5.47 -20.00 -1.77
CA GLU A 240 4.75 -20.93 -0.92
C GLU A 240 3.80 -20.19 0.03
N THR A 241 4.26 -19.10 0.66
CA THR A 241 3.44 -18.22 1.51
C THR A 241 2.22 -17.70 0.75
N ILE A 242 2.43 -17.18 -0.47
CA ILE A 242 1.35 -16.69 -1.34
C ILE A 242 0.36 -17.81 -1.66
N SER A 243 0.85 -19.02 -1.98
CA SER A 243 -0.03 -20.15 -2.31
C SER A 243 -0.85 -20.70 -1.13
N LYS A 244 -0.38 -20.48 0.10
CA LYS A 244 -1.09 -20.85 1.34
C LYS A 244 -2.04 -19.78 1.82
N ALA A 245 -1.87 -18.55 1.33
CA ALA A 245 -2.65 -17.42 1.75
C ALA A 245 -4.15 -17.67 1.52
N SER A 246 -4.95 -17.30 2.50
CA SER A 246 -6.40 -17.32 2.39
C SER A 246 -6.92 -15.89 2.48
N THR A 247 -7.73 -15.51 1.49
CA THR A 247 -8.54 -14.29 1.55
C THR A 247 -10.01 -14.66 1.48
N ASN A 248 -10.85 -13.90 2.18
CA ASN A 248 -12.28 -14.08 2.07
C ASN A 248 -12.79 -13.21 0.93
N VAL A 249 -12.71 -13.72 -0.30
CA VAL A 249 -13.17 -13.01 -1.51
C VAL A 249 -14.64 -12.54 -1.37
N ALA A 250 -15.47 -13.21 -0.57
CA ALA A 250 -16.86 -12.82 -0.32
C ALA A 250 -17.00 -11.59 0.60
N SER A 251 -15.96 -11.23 1.36
CA SER A 251 -15.89 -10.04 2.20
C SER A 251 -15.71 -8.74 1.39
N ARG A 252 -15.22 -8.83 0.14
CA ARG A 252 -15.05 -7.69 -0.76
C ARG A 252 -16.41 -7.07 -1.09
N GLN A 253 -16.71 -5.94 -0.44
CA GLN A 253 -18.03 -5.28 -0.49
C GLN A 253 -18.42 -4.72 -1.88
N SER A 254 -17.52 -4.73 -2.87
CA SER A 254 -17.79 -4.27 -4.23
C SER A 254 -16.98 -5.07 -5.26
N GLY A 255 -17.51 -5.22 -6.47
CA GLY A 255 -16.73 -5.72 -7.61
C GLY A 255 -15.49 -4.84 -7.85
N LEU A 256 -14.50 -5.38 -8.58
CA LEU A 256 -13.22 -4.73 -8.89
C LEU A 256 -13.32 -3.48 -9.79
N ASP A 257 -14.48 -2.84 -9.90
CA ASP A 257 -14.76 -1.73 -10.82
C ASP A 257 -13.69 -0.64 -10.81
N LYS A 258 -13.20 -0.28 -9.62
CA LYS A 258 -12.08 0.63 -9.41
C LYS A 258 -11.12 0.00 -8.42
N LEU A 259 -9.87 -0.20 -8.82
CA LEU A 259 -8.82 -0.76 -7.98
C LEU A 259 -7.62 0.19 -7.98
N PHE A 260 -7.12 0.52 -6.81
CA PHE A 260 -5.94 1.36 -6.64
C PHE A 260 -4.84 0.55 -5.98
N ILE A 261 -3.69 0.45 -6.64
CA ILE A 261 -2.52 -0.25 -6.14
C ILE A 261 -1.53 0.78 -5.62
N TYR A 262 -1.33 0.75 -4.31
CA TYR A 262 -0.43 1.65 -3.60
C TYR A 262 0.75 0.87 -3.04
N GLU A 263 1.95 1.35 -3.39
CA GLU A 263 3.22 0.81 -2.97
C GLU A 263 4.01 1.96 -2.31
N PRO A 264 4.20 1.96 -0.97
CA PRO A 264 5.03 2.96 -0.31
C PRO A 264 6.42 3.04 -0.97
N GLY A 265 6.86 4.25 -1.32
CA GLY A 265 8.17 4.48 -1.95
C GLY A 265 8.27 4.12 -3.43
N TYR A 266 7.29 3.41 -4.02
CA TYR A 266 7.29 2.98 -5.43
C TYR A 266 6.20 3.68 -6.27
N ARG A 267 6.02 3.25 -7.53
CA ARG A 267 4.98 3.82 -8.42
C ARG A 267 3.61 3.26 -8.06
N SER A 268 2.63 4.15 -7.85
CA SER A 268 1.22 3.77 -7.79
C SER A 268 0.69 3.40 -9.17
N SER A 269 -0.29 2.50 -9.21
CA SER A 269 -1.11 2.23 -10.39
C SER A 269 -2.58 2.14 -10.01
N ALA A 270 -3.45 2.27 -11.00
CA ALA A 270 -4.88 2.12 -10.78
C ALA A 270 -5.52 1.42 -11.97
N PHE A 271 -6.59 0.68 -11.73
CA PHE A 271 -7.26 -0.14 -12.73
C PHE A 271 -8.75 0.17 -12.73
N LYS A 272 -9.29 0.31 -13.94
CA LYS A 272 -10.72 0.35 -14.19
C LYS A 272 -11.12 -0.96 -14.87
N PHE A 273 -11.88 -1.78 -14.19
CA PHE A 273 -12.38 -3.05 -14.71
C PHE A 273 -13.83 -2.90 -15.20
N TYR A 274 -14.13 -3.37 -16.40
CA TYR A 274 -15.47 -3.39 -16.97
C TYR A 274 -16.07 -4.80 -16.89
N GLU A 275 -17.40 -4.87 -16.75
CA GLU A 275 -18.15 -6.14 -16.63
C GLU A 275 -18.03 -7.06 -17.85
N ASP A 276 -17.62 -6.53 -19.01
CA ASP A 276 -17.44 -7.29 -20.25
C ASP A 276 -16.09 -8.02 -20.36
N GLY A 277 -15.27 -7.98 -19.30
CA GLY A 277 -13.95 -8.59 -19.27
C GLY A 277 -12.85 -7.72 -19.88
N THR A 278 -13.12 -6.45 -20.17
CA THR A 278 -12.12 -5.45 -20.58
C THR A 278 -11.79 -4.49 -19.44
N GLY A 279 -10.74 -3.70 -19.59
CA GLY A 279 -10.39 -2.66 -18.63
C GLY A 279 -9.28 -1.74 -19.13
N VAL A 280 -8.90 -0.79 -18.28
CA VAL A 280 -7.81 0.15 -18.53
C VAL A 280 -6.96 0.24 -17.27
N GLU A 281 -5.64 0.08 -17.41
CA GLU A 281 -4.67 0.39 -16.37
C GLU A 281 -4.20 1.83 -16.56
N PHE A 282 -4.31 2.62 -15.49
CA PHE A 282 -3.78 3.96 -15.39
C PHE A 282 -2.43 3.91 -14.70
N THR A 283 -1.40 4.40 -15.40
CA THR A 283 -0.06 4.51 -14.85
C THR A 283 0.40 5.95 -14.87
N ASN A 284 1.35 6.29 -14.02
CA ASN A 284 1.97 7.60 -14.04
C ASN A 284 3.04 7.74 -15.15
N ALA A 285 3.20 6.73 -16.01
CA ALA A 285 4.26 6.68 -17.03
C ALA A 285 3.87 7.34 -18.37
N ARG A 286 4.83 7.42 -19.28
CA ARG A 286 4.60 7.80 -20.69
C ARG A 286 3.64 6.79 -21.30
N LEU A 287 2.47 7.23 -21.78
CA LEU A 287 1.31 6.40 -22.16
C LEU A 287 0.43 5.96 -20.97
N GLY A 288 0.13 6.86 -20.04
CA GLY A 288 -0.56 6.60 -18.76
C GLY A 288 -1.95 5.91 -18.78
N GLU A 289 -2.38 5.34 -19.91
CA GLU A 289 -3.54 4.48 -20.08
C GLU A 289 -3.20 3.28 -20.96
N GLU A 290 -3.38 2.07 -20.43
CA GLU A 290 -3.15 0.83 -21.17
C GLU A 290 -4.38 -0.07 -21.14
N PRO A 291 -5.04 -0.32 -22.29
CA PRO A 291 -6.20 -1.18 -22.35
C PRO A 291 -5.80 -2.64 -22.16
N PHE A 292 -6.69 -3.40 -21.50
CA PHE A 292 -6.46 -4.81 -21.23
C PHE A 292 -7.75 -5.62 -21.31
N THR A 293 -7.58 -6.94 -21.32
CA THR A 293 -8.62 -7.92 -20.98
C THR A 293 -8.29 -8.57 -19.65
N TRP A 294 -9.31 -9.03 -18.92
CA TRP A 294 -9.09 -9.62 -17.61
C TRP A 294 -10.00 -10.80 -17.31
N THR A 295 -9.52 -11.65 -16.41
CA THR A 295 -10.27 -12.75 -15.82
C THR A 295 -9.97 -12.83 -14.34
N GLN A 296 -10.95 -13.28 -13.55
CA GLN A 296 -10.77 -13.55 -12.13
C GLN A 296 -11.10 -15.01 -11.83
N ALA A 297 -10.23 -15.67 -11.08
CA ALA A 297 -10.46 -16.99 -10.49
C ALA A 297 -10.05 -16.91 -9.03
N ASP A 298 -10.98 -17.16 -8.12
CA ASP A 298 -10.77 -17.09 -6.67
C ASP A 298 -10.11 -15.76 -6.23
N ASP A 299 -8.91 -15.83 -5.68
CA ASP A 299 -8.06 -14.73 -5.20
C ASP A 299 -7.12 -14.16 -6.27
N GLU A 300 -7.17 -14.65 -7.51
CA GLU A 300 -6.30 -14.23 -8.60
C GLU A 300 -7.07 -13.45 -9.67
N VAL A 301 -6.52 -12.29 -10.05
CA VAL A 301 -6.96 -11.49 -11.20
C VAL A 301 -5.83 -11.44 -12.21
N VAL A 302 -6.08 -11.95 -13.42
CA VAL A 302 -5.11 -11.92 -14.52
C VAL A 302 -5.52 -10.83 -15.49
N VAL A 303 -4.64 -9.85 -15.65
CA VAL A 303 -4.74 -8.76 -16.62
C VAL A 303 -3.83 -9.10 -17.80
N SER A 304 -4.38 -9.08 -19.02
CA SER A 304 -3.66 -9.41 -20.25
C SER A 304 -3.66 -8.24 -21.23
N TYR A 305 -2.48 -7.88 -21.71
CA TYR A 305 -2.24 -6.80 -22.67
C TYR A 305 -1.92 -7.40 -24.04
N GLU A 306 -2.32 -6.71 -25.12
CA GLU A 306 -1.97 -7.18 -26.46
C GLU A 306 -0.48 -6.99 -26.75
N ASP A 307 0.05 -5.78 -26.54
CA ASP A 307 1.45 -5.40 -26.81
C ASP A 307 1.84 -4.09 -26.10
N TRP A 308 1.80 -4.07 -24.76
CA TRP A 308 2.25 -2.88 -24.03
C TRP A 308 3.78 -2.79 -24.03
N VAL A 309 4.33 -1.93 -24.89
CA VAL A 309 5.78 -1.69 -24.98
C VAL A 309 6.23 -0.81 -23.81
N LEU A 310 7.06 -1.36 -22.94
CA LEU A 310 7.58 -0.67 -21.75
C LEU A 310 8.79 0.20 -22.09
N ASP A 311 9.73 -0.37 -22.86
CA ASP A 311 10.97 0.29 -23.27
C ASP A 311 11.43 -0.24 -24.64
N GLY A 312 12.20 0.59 -25.35
CA GLY A 312 12.74 0.28 -26.67
C GLY A 312 14.12 0.90 -26.85
N ARG A 313 15.06 0.11 -27.37
CA ARG A 313 16.45 0.55 -27.58
C ARG A 313 17.08 -0.09 -28.81
N ILE A 314 18.12 0.57 -29.33
CA ILE A 314 18.97 0.00 -30.37
C ILE A 314 20.09 -0.81 -29.69
N VAL A 315 20.25 -2.05 -30.12
CA VAL A 315 21.32 -2.96 -29.69
C VAL A 315 22.14 -3.40 -30.90
N LEU A 316 23.40 -3.78 -30.67
CA LEU A 316 24.27 -4.36 -31.68
C LEU A 316 24.24 -5.88 -31.53
N ILE A 317 23.71 -6.59 -32.53
CA ILE A 317 23.55 -8.05 -32.51
C ILE A 317 23.99 -8.60 -33.86
N ASP A 318 24.80 -9.66 -33.83
CA ASP A 318 25.05 -10.51 -35.00
C ASP A 318 23.85 -11.46 -35.17
N THR A 319 23.02 -11.21 -36.20
CA THR A 319 21.75 -11.92 -36.39
C THR A 319 21.87 -13.16 -37.28
N ASP A 320 22.95 -13.30 -38.06
CA ASP A 320 23.14 -14.40 -39.01
C ASP A 320 24.43 -15.23 -38.77
N ASP A 321 25.12 -14.99 -37.65
CA ASP A 321 26.36 -15.67 -37.22
C ASP A 321 27.50 -15.51 -38.23
N ASP A 322 27.52 -14.37 -38.95
CA ASP A 322 28.58 -14.03 -39.91
C ASP A 322 29.77 -13.29 -39.25
N GLY A 323 29.64 -12.94 -37.97
CA GLY A 323 30.62 -12.23 -37.16
C GLY A 323 30.50 -10.70 -37.24
N ILE A 324 29.47 -10.15 -37.88
CA ILE A 324 29.21 -8.72 -38.02
C ILE A 324 27.97 -8.36 -37.19
N GLU A 325 28.15 -7.46 -36.21
CA GLU A 325 27.02 -6.92 -35.46
C GLU A 325 26.27 -5.86 -36.28
N GLU A 326 24.95 -5.95 -36.27
CA GLU A 326 24.03 -5.00 -36.90
C GLU A 326 23.21 -4.26 -35.84
N GLU A 327 22.79 -3.02 -36.15
CA GLU A 327 21.86 -2.28 -35.31
C GLU A 327 20.46 -2.89 -35.41
N VAL A 328 19.93 -3.38 -34.29
CA VAL A 328 18.60 -3.99 -34.19
C VAL A 328 17.78 -3.26 -33.13
N TYR A 329 16.51 -2.99 -33.44
CA TYR A 329 15.57 -2.44 -32.46
C TYR A 329 15.02 -3.55 -31.54
N GLU A 330 15.33 -3.45 -30.25
CA GLU A 330 14.87 -4.34 -29.18
C GLU A 330 13.75 -3.66 -28.39
N GLU A 331 12.65 -4.38 -28.15
CA GLU A 331 11.55 -3.94 -27.29
C GLU A 331 11.41 -4.88 -26.09
N THR A 332 11.12 -4.29 -24.92
CA THR A 332 10.55 -5.03 -23.78
C THR A 332 9.05 -4.77 -23.72
N VAL A 333 8.26 -5.84 -23.69
CA VAL A 333 6.80 -5.82 -23.80
C VAL A 333 6.16 -6.55 -22.64
N ARG A 334 5.22 -5.88 -21.97
CA ARG A 334 4.38 -6.47 -20.94
C ARG A 334 3.23 -7.25 -21.57
N LYS A 335 3.12 -8.52 -21.21
CA LYS A 335 2.07 -9.42 -21.69
C LYS A 335 0.95 -9.61 -20.68
N SER A 336 1.28 -9.66 -19.39
CA SER A 336 0.27 -9.78 -18.34
C SER A 336 0.73 -9.25 -17.00
N THR A 337 -0.23 -8.86 -16.18
CA THR A 337 -0.07 -8.60 -14.75
C THR A 337 -1.03 -9.52 -13.99
N THR A 338 -0.52 -10.31 -13.05
CA THR A 338 -1.31 -11.15 -12.16
C THR A 338 -1.35 -10.51 -10.78
N LEU A 339 -2.56 -10.29 -10.28
CA LEU A 339 -2.84 -9.76 -8.94
C LEU A 339 -3.36 -10.91 -8.08
N THR A 340 -2.54 -11.40 -7.14
CA THR A 340 -2.94 -12.45 -6.19
C THR A 340 -3.19 -11.81 -4.83
N PHE A 341 -4.42 -11.87 -4.35
CA PHE A 341 -4.81 -11.25 -3.09
C PHE A 341 -4.52 -12.20 -1.91
N VAL A 342 -3.66 -11.78 -0.98
CA VAL A 342 -3.05 -12.69 0.00
C VAL A 342 -3.40 -12.39 1.46
N ALA A 343 -3.85 -11.18 1.78
CA ALA A 343 -4.36 -10.89 3.12
C ALA A 343 -5.39 -9.77 3.10
N GLU A 344 -6.29 -9.78 4.07
CA GLU A 344 -7.28 -8.71 4.29
C GLU A 344 -6.76 -7.73 5.36
N GLY A 345 -6.89 -6.45 5.07
CA GLY A 345 -6.70 -5.36 6.02
C GLY A 345 -7.99 -4.56 6.20
N ASP A 346 -8.01 -3.63 7.16
CA ASP A 346 -9.15 -2.73 7.33
C ASP A 346 -9.20 -1.70 6.18
N GLY A 347 -10.01 -1.99 5.16
CA GLY A 347 -10.25 -1.13 3.99
C GLY A 347 -9.26 -1.26 2.84
N TYR A 348 -8.40 -2.28 2.88
CA TYR A 348 -7.50 -2.63 1.81
C TYR A 348 -7.19 -4.12 1.86
N ASP A 349 -6.77 -4.68 0.72
CA ASP A 349 -6.17 -6.01 0.69
C ASP A 349 -4.66 -5.89 0.45
N VAL A 350 -3.89 -6.84 0.97
CA VAL A 350 -2.51 -7.06 0.53
C VAL A 350 -2.55 -7.91 -0.73
N VAL A 351 -1.85 -7.47 -1.77
CA VAL A 351 -1.80 -8.13 -3.07
C VAL A 351 -0.36 -8.37 -3.50
N ASN A 352 -0.08 -9.54 -4.06
CA ASN A 352 1.14 -9.81 -4.79
C ASN A 352 0.93 -9.49 -6.28
N VAL A 353 1.81 -8.68 -6.84
CA VAL A 353 1.77 -8.23 -8.23
C VAL A 353 2.88 -8.92 -9.00
N GLN A 354 2.54 -9.86 -9.88
CA GLN A 354 3.48 -10.51 -10.79
C GLN A 354 3.31 -9.97 -12.20
N THR A 355 4.42 -9.68 -12.87
CA THR A 355 4.41 -9.24 -14.26
C THR A 355 5.05 -10.31 -15.14
N LYS A 356 4.56 -10.42 -16.38
CA LYS A 356 5.17 -11.27 -17.40
C LYS A 356 5.60 -10.39 -18.56
N ASP A 357 6.90 -10.25 -18.68
CA ASP A 357 7.51 -9.43 -19.70
C ASP A 357 8.29 -10.30 -20.69
N ILE A 358 8.30 -9.87 -21.95
CA ILE A 358 9.09 -10.49 -23.01
C ILE A 358 9.98 -9.45 -23.65
N LYS A 359 11.11 -9.91 -24.15
CA LYS A 359 11.94 -9.19 -25.08
C LYS A 359 11.67 -9.69 -26.49
N ARG A 360 11.51 -8.76 -27.45
CA ARG A 360 11.33 -9.07 -28.87
C ARG A 360 12.11 -8.11 -29.76
N TYR A 361 12.27 -8.51 -31.01
CA TYR A 361 12.98 -7.74 -32.04
C TYR A 361 12.06 -7.58 -33.26
N PRO A 362 11.20 -6.54 -33.30
CA PRO A 362 10.14 -6.45 -34.30
C PRO A 362 10.63 -6.56 -35.75
N GLU A 363 11.77 -5.92 -36.05
CA GLU A 363 12.35 -5.83 -37.39
C GLU A 363 12.97 -7.16 -37.89
N VAL A 364 13.37 -8.04 -36.97
CA VAL A 364 14.03 -9.33 -37.26
C VAL A 364 13.34 -10.50 -36.55
N SER A 365 12.03 -10.38 -36.33
CA SER A 365 11.21 -11.36 -35.59
C SER A 365 11.15 -12.76 -36.23
N GLU A 366 11.48 -12.87 -37.52
CA GLU A 366 11.64 -14.15 -38.23
C GLU A 366 12.95 -14.87 -37.89
N ILE A 367 13.93 -14.13 -37.35
CA ILE A 367 15.30 -14.60 -37.07
C ILE A 367 15.48 -14.79 -35.55
N LEU A 368 15.10 -13.80 -34.75
CA LEU A 368 15.26 -13.80 -33.31
C LEU A 368 13.93 -14.10 -32.61
N PRO A 369 13.89 -15.09 -31.69
CA PRO A 369 12.66 -15.43 -30.97
C PRO A 369 12.33 -14.39 -29.89
N GLU A 370 11.07 -14.36 -29.48
CA GLU A 370 10.68 -13.71 -28.23
C GLU A 370 11.23 -14.50 -27.04
N VAL A 371 11.75 -13.78 -26.04
CA VAL A 371 12.36 -14.39 -24.84
C VAL A 371 11.74 -13.77 -23.60
N ALA A 372 11.35 -14.59 -22.62
CA ALA A 372 10.88 -14.07 -21.33
C ALA A 372 12.02 -13.32 -20.61
N VAL A 373 11.70 -12.18 -20.02
CA VAL A 373 12.67 -11.35 -19.30
C VAL A 373 12.11 -10.91 -17.95
N GLU A 374 13.01 -10.69 -17.01
CA GLU A 374 12.74 -10.09 -15.72
C GLU A 374 13.03 -8.59 -15.84
N HIS A 375 11.99 -7.78 -16.08
CA HIS A 375 12.14 -6.33 -16.23
C HIS A 375 12.06 -5.59 -14.89
N ASP A 376 11.17 -6.05 -14.00
CA ASP A 376 10.90 -5.37 -12.74
C ASP A 376 11.83 -5.80 -11.59
N GLY A 377 12.71 -6.79 -11.82
CA GLY A 377 13.69 -7.26 -10.82
C GLY A 377 13.06 -8.02 -9.65
N ILE A 378 11.93 -8.70 -9.87
CA ILE A 378 11.13 -9.38 -8.83
C ILE A 378 11.31 -10.91 -8.84
N ASP A 379 12.28 -11.43 -9.58
CA ASP A 379 12.62 -12.87 -9.72
C ASP A 379 11.39 -13.76 -9.94
N SER A 380 10.40 -13.27 -10.70
CA SER A 380 9.09 -13.91 -10.89
C SER A 380 8.26 -14.17 -9.62
N ALA A 381 8.73 -13.77 -8.43
CA ALA A 381 8.03 -13.93 -7.15
C ALA A 381 6.90 -12.91 -6.95
N GLY A 382 6.91 -11.84 -7.75
CA GLY A 382 6.00 -10.71 -7.60
C GLY A 382 6.49 -9.71 -6.56
N ARG A 383 5.76 -8.60 -6.44
CA ARG A 383 5.95 -7.57 -5.41
C ARG A 383 4.68 -7.35 -4.60
N GLY A 384 4.80 -7.12 -3.30
CA GLY A 384 3.70 -6.85 -2.40
C GLY A 384 3.23 -5.39 -2.49
N ALA A 385 1.92 -5.18 -2.62
CA ALA A 385 1.28 -3.87 -2.64
C ALA A 385 0.02 -3.85 -1.76
N LYS A 386 -0.59 -2.66 -1.60
CA LYS A 386 -1.93 -2.50 -1.02
C LYS A 386 -2.94 -2.21 -2.13
N ALA A 387 -4.02 -2.96 -2.12
CA ALA A 387 -5.14 -2.82 -3.04
C ALA A 387 -6.31 -2.14 -2.32
N PHE A 388 -6.68 -0.94 -2.78
CA PHE A 388 -7.85 -0.20 -2.29
C PHE A 388 -8.95 -0.20 -3.34
N TYR A 389 -10.19 -0.42 -2.94
CA TYR A 389 -11.36 -0.46 -3.83
C TYR A 389 -12.54 0.40 -3.33
N MET A 390 -12.51 0.85 -2.08
CA MET A 390 -13.54 1.69 -1.49
C MET A 390 -12.98 2.64 -0.44
N ALA A 391 -13.73 3.71 -0.14
CA ALA A 391 -13.36 4.63 0.92
C ALA A 391 -13.36 3.91 2.28
N ASN A 392 -12.31 4.15 3.06
CA ASN A 392 -12.26 3.77 4.46
C ASN A 392 -11.70 4.90 5.35
N GLY A 393 -11.20 6.00 4.77
CA GLY A 393 -10.71 7.16 5.53
C GLY A 393 -11.84 8.11 5.96
N ASP A 394 -11.46 9.17 6.66
CA ASP A 394 -12.40 10.20 7.10
C ASP A 394 -12.99 10.98 5.91
N ALA A 395 -14.26 11.36 6.04
CA ALA A 395 -14.91 12.24 5.07
C ALA A 395 -14.21 13.60 4.98
N PHE A 396 -14.24 14.20 3.79
CA PHE A 396 -13.72 15.55 3.59
C PHE A 396 -14.53 16.56 4.40
N ASN A 397 -13.82 17.41 5.16
CA ASN A 397 -14.44 18.48 5.94
C ASN A 397 -14.34 19.79 5.18
N ALA A 398 -15.48 20.46 4.98
CA ALA A 398 -15.51 21.75 4.29
C ALA A 398 -14.63 22.78 5.01
N PRO A 399 -13.74 23.49 4.30
CA PRO A 399 -12.88 24.51 4.87
C PRO A 399 -13.69 25.65 5.48
N SER A 400 -13.25 26.17 6.63
CA SER A 400 -13.88 27.33 7.29
C SER A 400 -13.27 28.68 6.91
N ASP A 401 -12.07 28.66 6.33
CA ASP A 401 -11.31 29.78 5.79
C ASP A 401 -10.55 29.29 4.55
N ILE A 402 -9.76 30.14 3.89
CA ILE A 402 -8.91 29.71 2.78
C ILE A 402 -7.89 28.68 3.30
N GLU A 403 -7.80 27.53 2.64
CA GLU A 403 -6.88 26.45 3.00
C GLU A 403 -6.01 26.05 1.81
N GLU A 404 -4.74 25.77 2.09
CA GLU A 404 -3.79 25.19 1.14
C GLU A 404 -3.75 23.68 1.30
N TRP A 405 -3.77 22.97 0.19
CA TRP A 405 -3.77 21.51 0.13
C TRP A 405 -2.80 21.04 -0.96
N ILE A 406 -2.27 19.84 -0.77
CA ILE A 406 -1.64 19.07 -1.83
C ILE A 406 -2.56 17.89 -2.12
N LEU A 407 -2.94 17.69 -3.38
CA LEU A 407 -3.85 16.63 -3.78
C LEU A 407 -3.24 15.77 -4.89
N PRO A 408 -3.33 14.43 -4.82
CA PRO A 408 -2.94 13.59 -5.94
C PRO A 408 -3.87 13.83 -7.12
N ILE A 409 -3.32 13.85 -8.33
CA ILE A 409 -4.08 13.94 -9.58
C ILE A 409 -3.69 12.77 -10.47
N PRO A 410 -4.54 12.35 -11.43
CA PRO A 410 -4.13 11.38 -12.43
C PRO A 410 -2.85 11.82 -13.14
N GLY A 411 -1.96 10.86 -13.38
CA GLY A 411 -0.66 11.11 -14.00
C GLY A 411 -0.81 11.89 -15.31
N ARG A 412 -0.10 13.02 -15.42
CA ARG A 412 -0.07 13.80 -16.65
C ARG A 412 1.31 13.77 -17.29
N PHE A 413 1.31 13.59 -18.62
CA PHE A 413 2.51 13.62 -19.44
C PHE A 413 2.28 14.59 -20.62
N PHE A 414 3.20 15.53 -20.80
CA PHE A 414 3.14 16.51 -21.90
C PHE A 414 4.52 16.70 -22.54
N GLU A 415 4.60 16.54 -23.86
CA GLU A 415 5.73 16.98 -24.68
C GLU A 415 5.37 18.35 -25.26
N ASP A 416 5.86 19.42 -24.62
CA ASP A 416 5.29 20.76 -24.81
C ASP A 416 6.12 21.69 -25.72
N TYR A 417 7.13 21.19 -26.44
CA TYR A 417 7.91 22.04 -27.34
C TYR A 417 8.16 21.45 -28.73
N PRO A 418 8.01 22.26 -29.80
CA PRO A 418 8.28 21.86 -31.19
C PRO A 418 9.72 21.39 -31.47
N ASP A 419 10.65 21.65 -30.55
CA ASP A 419 12.07 21.27 -30.63
C ASP A 419 12.40 19.97 -29.88
N GLY A 420 11.45 19.40 -29.11
CA GLY A 420 11.61 18.15 -28.37
C GLY A 420 12.54 18.23 -27.14
N LEU A 421 12.92 19.44 -26.69
CA LEU A 421 13.94 19.61 -25.65
C LEU A 421 13.38 19.71 -24.21
N PHE A 422 12.08 19.91 -24.04
CA PHE A 422 11.43 19.95 -22.73
C PHE A 422 10.20 19.05 -22.67
N PHE A 423 10.15 18.22 -21.64
CA PHE A 423 8.98 17.39 -21.34
C PHE A 423 8.59 17.50 -19.86
N ARG A 424 7.28 17.52 -19.61
CA ARG A 424 6.71 17.34 -18.27
C ARG A 424 6.32 15.87 -18.15
N SER A 425 6.89 15.18 -17.17
CA SER A 425 6.63 13.76 -16.92
C SER A 425 6.25 13.55 -15.47
N ASP A 426 5.50 12.48 -15.20
CA ASP A 426 5.12 12.05 -13.87
C ASP A 426 4.54 13.20 -13.01
N ILE A 427 3.61 13.99 -13.56
CA ILE A 427 2.86 14.96 -12.75
C ILE A 427 1.71 14.23 -12.05
N THR A 428 1.86 13.94 -10.76
CA THR A 428 0.95 13.09 -9.99
C THR A 428 0.26 13.81 -8.85
N PHE A 429 0.53 15.10 -8.64
CA PHE A 429 -0.18 15.94 -7.66
C PHE A 429 -0.34 17.39 -8.13
N ASP A 430 -1.23 18.13 -7.46
CA ASP A 430 -1.38 19.57 -7.60
C ASP A 430 -1.37 20.27 -6.23
N PHE A 431 -0.87 21.51 -6.21
CA PHE A 431 -1.04 22.44 -5.11
C PHE A 431 -2.34 23.19 -5.32
N VAL A 432 -3.27 23.07 -4.39
CA VAL A 432 -4.59 23.68 -4.52
C VAL A 432 -4.91 24.59 -3.34
N MET A 433 -5.61 25.68 -3.64
CA MET A 433 -6.22 26.55 -2.65
C MET A 433 -7.74 26.37 -2.69
N PHE A 434 -8.33 26.10 -1.53
CA PHE A 434 -9.77 26.04 -1.35
C PHE A 434 -10.28 27.31 -0.68
N ASP A 435 -11.29 27.95 -1.28
CA ASP A 435 -12.06 29.01 -0.67
C ASP A 435 -13.37 28.43 -0.10
N PRO A 436 -13.79 28.81 1.13
CA PRO A 436 -15.06 28.37 1.73
C PRO A 436 -16.31 28.72 0.91
N ALA A 437 -16.19 29.56 -0.13
CA ALA A 437 -17.24 29.87 -1.09
C ALA A 437 -17.44 28.81 -2.20
N ASN A 438 -16.95 27.58 -2.01
CA ASN A 438 -17.06 26.47 -2.97
C ASN A 438 -16.28 26.68 -4.29
N VAL A 439 -15.25 27.51 -4.25
CA VAL A 439 -14.34 27.75 -5.38
C VAL A 439 -12.91 27.46 -4.96
N GLY A 440 -12.03 27.20 -5.92
CA GLY A 440 -10.62 27.01 -5.68
C GLY A 440 -9.80 27.15 -6.95
N ALA A 441 -8.49 27.03 -6.78
CA ALA A 441 -7.55 27.05 -7.89
C ALA A 441 -6.35 26.16 -7.59
N GLY A 442 -5.82 25.52 -8.63
CA GLY A 442 -4.57 24.75 -8.59
C GLY A 442 -3.67 25.08 -9.76
N ALA A 443 -2.38 24.76 -9.63
CA ALA A 443 -1.39 25.02 -10.67
C ALA A 443 -1.63 24.15 -11.91
N GLU A 444 -2.03 22.89 -11.70
CA GLU A 444 -2.29 21.90 -12.76
C GLU A 444 -3.78 21.77 -13.08
N LEU A 445 -4.68 21.98 -12.11
CA LEU A 445 -6.13 21.90 -12.28
C LEU A 445 -6.76 23.19 -12.81
N GLY A 446 -6.07 24.34 -12.68
CA GLY A 446 -6.65 25.66 -12.98
C GLY A 446 -7.71 26.06 -11.96
N SER A 447 -8.60 26.99 -12.31
CA SER A 447 -9.76 27.32 -11.46
C SER A 447 -10.78 26.20 -11.46
N PHE A 448 -11.45 26.01 -10.34
CA PHE A 448 -12.48 24.98 -10.19
C PHE A 448 -13.53 25.34 -9.14
N ASP A 449 -14.68 24.68 -9.23
CA ASP A 449 -15.66 24.59 -8.16
C ASP A 449 -15.45 23.31 -7.35
N TRP A 450 -15.76 23.31 -6.06
CA TRP A 450 -15.67 22.12 -5.22
C TRP A 450 -16.94 21.87 -4.41
N GLN A 451 -17.21 20.60 -4.10
CA GLN A 451 -18.32 20.17 -3.26
C GLN A 451 -17.99 18.85 -2.54
N ILE A 452 -18.87 18.44 -1.63
CA ILE A 452 -18.81 17.15 -0.95
C ILE A 452 -20.00 16.31 -1.44
N ASN A 453 -19.75 15.09 -1.92
CA ASN A 453 -20.82 14.20 -2.37
C ASN A 453 -21.54 13.52 -1.18
N ALA A 454 -22.51 12.64 -1.47
CA ALA A 454 -23.31 11.98 -0.43
C ALA A 454 -22.48 11.00 0.42
N GLU A 455 -21.39 10.50 -0.15
CA GLU A 455 -20.44 9.58 0.46
C GLU A 455 -19.37 10.31 1.31
N GLY A 456 -19.37 11.65 1.29
CA GLY A 456 -18.38 12.46 2.02
C GLY A 456 -17.06 12.66 1.27
N HIS A 457 -16.99 12.29 -0.01
CA HIS A 457 -15.82 12.50 -0.86
C HIS A 457 -15.76 13.95 -1.35
N LEU A 458 -14.54 14.47 -1.51
CA LEU A 458 -14.31 15.73 -2.20
C LEU A 458 -14.54 15.54 -3.71
N LEU A 459 -15.30 16.44 -4.31
CA LEU A 459 -15.56 16.48 -5.73
C LEU A 459 -15.16 17.86 -6.28
N ILE A 460 -14.20 17.88 -7.20
CA ILE A 460 -13.77 19.07 -7.92
C ILE A 460 -14.38 19.07 -9.33
N THR A 461 -14.86 20.21 -9.81
CA THR A 461 -15.27 20.42 -11.21
C THR A 461 -14.46 21.56 -11.81
N THR A 462 -13.63 21.24 -12.81
CA THR A 462 -12.78 22.22 -13.48
C THR A 462 -13.56 23.08 -14.47
N GLU A 463 -13.00 24.21 -14.90
CA GLU A 463 -13.58 25.05 -15.97
C GLU A 463 -13.82 24.28 -17.29
N SER A 464 -13.10 23.19 -17.52
CA SER A 464 -13.26 22.31 -18.68
C SER A 464 -14.38 21.27 -18.55
N SER A 465 -15.23 21.39 -17.53
CA SER A 465 -16.31 20.46 -17.18
C SER A 465 -15.83 19.04 -16.82
N ARG A 466 -14.54 18.85 -16.56
CA ARG A 466 -14.01 17.60 -15.99
C ARG A 466 -14.27 17.55 -14.50
N SER A 467 -14.59 16.37 -14.00
CA SER A 467 -14.80 16.12 -12.57
C SER A 467 -13.69 15.25 -11.99
N LEU A 468 -13.24 15.56 -10.78
CA LEU A 468 -12.29 14.76 -10.02
C LEU A 468 -12.93 14.36 -8.68
N GLU A 469 -13.09 13.07 -8.45
CA GLU A 469 -13.58 12.49 -7.19
C GLU A 469 -12.39 12.00 -6.36
N PHE A 470 -12.25 12.49 -5.13
CA PHE A 470 -11.19 12.09 -4.20
C PHE A 470 -11.74 11.16 -3.13
N ILE A 471 -11.23 9.93 -3.10
CA ILE A 471 -11.71 8.82 -2.28
C ILE A 471 -10.74 8.63 -1.10
N PRO A 472 -11.14 8.86 0.15
CA PRO A 472 -10.24 8.74 1.30
C PRO A 472 -10.01 7.28 1.66
N PHE A 473 -8.75 6.84 1.69
CA PHE A 473 -8.38 5.47 2.08
C PHE A 473 -7.80 5.39 3.49
N GLY A 474 -7.20 6.48 3.97
CA GLY A 474 -6.67 6.61 5.32
C GLY A 474 -6.08 8.00 5.56
N PRO A 475 -5.40 8.22 6.70
CA PRO A 475 -4.70 9.46 6.97
C PRO A 475 -3.78 9.84 5.81
N LEU A 476 -4.02 11.01 5.23
CA LEU A 476 -3.26 11.57 4.10
C LEU A 476 -3.18 10.67 2.85
N LEU A 477 -3.95 9.58 2.73
CA LEU A 477 -3.93 8.67 1.59
C LEU A 477 -5.27 8.68 0.88
N MET A 478 -5.26 8.98 -0.41
CA MET A 478 -6.48 9.08 -1.20
C MET A 478 -6.30 8.62 -2.64
N GLY A 479 -7.35 8.00 -3.17
CA GLY A 479 -7.51 7.76 -4.60
C GLY A 479 -8.14 8.97 -5.27
N VAL A 480 -7.87 9.16 -6.56
CA VAL A 480 -8.52 10.17 -7.41
C VAL A 480 -9.04 9.51 -8.67
N VAL A 481 -10.24 9.88 -9.09
CA VAL A 481 -10.86 9.46 -10.35
C VAL A 481 -11.25 10.70 -11.14
N GLU A 482 -10.63 10.91 -12.29
CA GLU A 482 -11.00 11.99 -13.23
C GLU A 482 -11.98 11.46 -14.28
N ARG A 483 -13.02 12.25 -14.55
CA ARG A 483 -14.02 11.95 -15.57
C ARG A 483 -14.26 13.13 -16.49
N ASP A 484 -14.61 12.81 -17.74
CA ASP A 484 -15.14 13.77 -18.69
C ASP A 484 -16.58 14.20 -18.33
N GLU A 485 -17.13 15.15 -19.09
CA GLU A 485 -18.52 15.62 -18.92
C GLU A 485 -19.57 14.51 -19.13
N ALA A 486 -19.24 13.47 -19.90
CA ALA A 486 -20.11 12.32 -20.13
C ALA A 486 -20.03 11.26 -19.01
N GLY A 487 -19.10 11.40 -18.08
CA GLY A 487 -18.84 10.47 -16.97
C GLY A 487 -17.83 9.35 -17.29
N SER A 488 -17.22 9.35 -18.48
CA SER A 488 -16.16 8.40 -18.84
C SER A 488 -14.93 8.66 -17.98
N VAL A 489 -14.28 7.60 -17.47
CA VAL A 489 -13.03 7.74 -16.71
C VAL A 489 -11.91 8.13 -17.67
N LEU A 490 -11.20 9.21 -17.36
CA LEU A 490 -10.03 9.70 -18.10
C LEU A 490 -8.72 9.43 -17.37
N GLY A 491 -8.78 9.10 -16.08
CA GLY A 491 -7.59 8.99 -15.26
C GLY A 491 -7.89 8.50 -13.87
N MET A 492 -6.99 7.71 -13.32
CA MET A 492 -7.03 7.28 -11.92
C MET A 492 -5.62 7.32 -11.33
N ASN A 493 -5.52 7.65 -10.04
CA ASN A 493 -4.26 7.57 -9.30
C ASN A 493 -4.55 7.37 -7.81
N VAL A 494 -3.57 6.89 -7.06
CA VAL A 494 -3.55 6.88 -5.61
C VAL A 494 -2.23 7.49 -5.13
N GLY A 495 -2.32 8.38 -4.16
CA GLY A 495 -1.16 9.08 -3.65
C GLY A 495 -1.46 9.73 -2.32
N ARG A 496 -0.44 10.34 -1.74
CA ARG A 496 -0.61 11.08 -0.50
C ARG A 496 -1.14 12.48 -0.81
N GLY A 497 -2.06 12.95 0.00
CA GLY A 497 -2.69 14.26 -0.16
C GLY A 497 -3.44 14.67 1.08
N GLY A 498 -3.52 15.97 1.30
CA GLY A 498 -4.18 16.52 2.47
C GLY A 498 -3.96 18.01 2.62
N LYS A 499 -4.57 18.54 3.68
CA LYS A 499 -4.38 19.91 4.10
C LYS A 499 -2.93 20.12 4.51
N ARG A 500 -2.36 21.23 4.04
CA ARG A 500 -1.05 21.68 4.50
C ARG A 500 -1.13 22.17 5.93
N VAL A 501 -0.49 21.45 6.84
CA VAL A 501 -0.41 21.79 8.27
C VAL A 501 1.04 21.94 8.76
N ALA A 502 2.01 21.48 7.96
CA ALA A 502 3.44 21.66 8.20
C ALA A 502 4.11 22.56 7.13
N ASN A 503 5.35 22.98 7.36
CA ASN A 503 6.10 23.81 6.41
C ASN A 503 7.61 23.53 6.47
N ALA A 504 8.37 24.10 5.54
CA ALA A 504 9.80 23.84 5.40
C ALA A 504 10.65 24.14 6.66
N ASN A 505 10.16 24.92 7.64
CA ASN A 505 10.87 25.12 8.91
C ASN A 505 10.89 23.88 9.82
N ASP A 506 10.00 22.92 9.58
CA ASP A 506 10.01 21.64 10.30
C ASP A 506 11.18 20.73 9.82
N ILE A 507 11.78 21.05 8.67
CA ILE A 507 12.96 20.38 8.14
C ILE A 507 14.21 20.97 8.80
N THR A 508 14.99 20.10 9.43
CA THR A 508 16.24 20.47 10.10
C THR A 508 17.44 19.76 9.45
N PRO A 509 18.66 20.30 9.57
CA PRO A 509 19.86 19.62 9.09
C PRO A 509 19.92 18.15 9.54
N GLY A 510 20.37 17.27 8.64
CA GLY A 510 20.37 15.82 8.82
C GLY A 510 20.28 15.06 7.51
N ILE A 511 19.98 13.77 7.62
CA ILE A 511 19.92 12.84 6.50
C ILE A 511 18.46 12.43 6.30
N TYR A 512 17.96 12.56 5.08
CA TYR A 512 16.58 12.23 4.72
C TYR A 512 16.59 11.14 3.65
N SER A 513 15.87 10.06 3.88
CA SER A 513 15.72 8.96 2.93
C SER A 513 14.27 8.80 2.54
N LEU A 514 14.04 8.31 1.33
CA LEU A 514 12.73 7.78 0.97
C LEU A 514 12.45 6.50 1.76
N GLU A 515 11.17 6.21 1.97
CA GLU A 515 10.67 4.99 2.61
C GLU A 515 10.72 3.80 1.62
N TRP A 516 11.95 3.40 1.27
CA TRP A 516 12.20 2.26 0.38
C TRP A 516 12.20 0.98 1.18
N SER A 517 11.77 -0.11 0.53
CA SER A 517 11.81 -1.43 1.13
C SER A 517 13.20 -1.73 1.66
N TRP A 518 13.32 -1.97 2.96
CA TRP A 518 14.62 -2.26 3.57
C TRP A 518 15.04 -3.72 3.48
N LEU A 519 14.17 -4.56 2.91
CA LEU A 519 14.42 -5.98 2.68
C LEU A 519 14.67 -6.34 1.21
N SER A 520 13.96 -5.72 0.25
CA SER A 520 14.15 -6.01 -1.18
C SER A 520 15.27 -5.18 -1.81
N ASP A 521 15.45 -3.93 -1.36
CA ASP A 521 16.33 -2.95 -2.01
C ASP A 521 17.41 -2.46 -1.04
N ALA A 522 17.96 -3.38 -0.24
CA ALA A 522 18.91 -3.09 0.83
C ALA A 522 20.09 -2.21 0.37
N ASN A 523 20.65 -2.53 -0.80
CA ASN A 523 21.82 -1.86 -1.39
C ASN A 523 21.43 -0.79 -2.43
N SER A 524 20.16 -0.72 -2.81
CA SER A 524 19.63 0.29 -3.72
C SER A 524 18.91 1.35 -2.90
N ARG A 525 19.62 2.37 -2.40
CA ARG A 525 19.07 3.38 -1.50
C ARG A 525 19.20 4.77 -2.09
N PHE A 526 18.26 5.63 -1.72
CA PHE A 526 18.32 7.04 -2.06
C PHE A 526 18.16 7.91 -0.82
N TRP A 527 19.13 8.79 -0.58
CA TRP A 527 19.07 9.75 0.51
C TRP A 527 19.68 11.10 0.15
N ILE A 528 19.30 12.12 0.92
CA ILE A 528 19.83 13.47 0.85
C ILE A 528 20.35 13.91 2.23
N ASN A 529 21.61 14.31 2.28
CA ASN A 529 22.21 14.99 3.42
C ASN A 529 22.01 16.50 3.22
N ILE A 530 21.46 17.18 4.21
CA ILE A 530 21.45 18.65 4.30
C ILE A 530 22.19 19.09 5.56
N ASN A 531 23.20 19.92 5.39
CA ASN A 531 24.15 20.28 6.46
C ASN A 531 23.88 21.69 7.00
N GLU A 532 24.29 21.94 8.24
CA GLU A 532 24.14 23.27 8.90
C GLU A 532 24.84 24.42 8.16
N ASP A 533 25.86 24.12 7.36
CA ASP A 533 26.61 25.11 6.57
C ASP A 533 25.93 25.49 5.24
N GLY A 534 24.73 24.97 4.98
CA GLY A 534 23.97 25.21 3.75
C GLY A 534 24.35 24.30 2.59
N THR A 535 25.25 23.32 2.79
CA THR A 535 25.61 22.33 1.76
C THR A 535 24.63 21.16 1.76
N ALA A 536 24.46 20.54 0.58
CA ALA A 536 23.63 19.36 0.39
C ALA A 536 24.38 18.28 -0.40
N LYS A 537 24.02 17.02 -0.22
CA LYS A 537 24.51 15.88 -1.00
C LYS A 537 23.37 14.90 -1.23
N SER A 538 23.08 14.55 -2.47
CA SER A 538 22.22 13.40 -2.79
C SER A 538 23.08 12.19 -3.13
N THR A 539 22.70 11.02 -2.63
CA THR A 539 23.33 9.75 -2.97
C THR A 539 22.25 8.77 -3.39
N TRP A 540 22.46 8.14 -4.53
CA TRP A 540 21.66 7.01 -5.00
C TRP A 540 22.60 5.84 -5.24
N THR A 541 22.39 4.73 -4.55
CA THR A 541 23.21 3.52 -4.67
C THR A 541 22.47 2.44 -5.46
N PHE A 542 23.26 1.54 -6.02
CA PHE A 542 22.86 0.30 -6.68
C PHE A 542 23.85 -0.79 -6.26
N ASP A 543 23.51 -2.04 -6.55
CA ASP A 543 24.42 -3.19 -6.40
C ASP A 543 24.45 -3.94 -7.73
N ASP A 544 24.99 -3.27 -8.75
CA ASP A 544 24.93 -3.73 -10.14
C ASP A 544 25.66 -5.07 -10.34
N ASN A 545 26.64 -5.38 -9.49
CA ASN A 545 27.42 -6.61 -9.56
C ASN A 545 26.90 -7.72 -8.62
N GLY A 546 26.03 -7.40 -7.66
CA GLY A 546 25.41 -8.32 -6.72
C GLY A 546 26.35 -8.91 -5.66
N ASP A 547 27.48 -8.26 -5.36
CA ASP A 547 28.47 -8.70 -4.38
C ASP A 547 28.16 -8.24 -2.94
N GLY A 548 27.11 -7.43 -2.76
CA GLY A 548 26.67 -6.93 -1.48
C GLY A 548 27.45 -5.71 -0.97
N VAL A 549 28.37 -5.15 -1.78
CA VAL A 549 29.23 -4.03 -1.42
C VAL A 549 29.03 -2.89 -2.40
N VAL A 550 28.41 -1.79 -1.95
CA VAL A 550 28.26 -0.60 -2.77
C VAL A 550 29.58 0.15 -2.90
N THR A 551 30.10 0.20 -4.12
CA THR A 551 31.30 0.98 -4.47
C THR A 551 30.95 2.35 -5.09
N THR A 552 31.95 3.21 -5.25
CA THR A 552 31.76 4.51 -5.93
C THR A 552 31.31 4.40 -7.39
N SER A 553 31.54 3.27 -8.07
CA SER A 553 31.05 3.08 -9.44
C SER A 553 29.56 2.73 -9.49
N GLU A 554 29.04 2.14 -8.42
CA GLU A 554 27.65 1.74 -8.19
C GLU A 554 26.84 2.82 -7.43
N ALA A 555 27.41 4.01 -7.26
CA ALA A 555 26.75 5.14 -6.62
C ALA A 555 26.70 6.35 -7.55
N ILE A 556 25.51 6.94 -7.68
CA ILE A 556 25.30 8.24 -8.31
C ILE A 556 25.22 9.28 -7.19
N MET A 557 26.20 10.19 -7.16
CA MET A 557 26.30 11.23 -6.15
C MET A 557 26.31 12.62 -6.78
N TYR A 558 25.56 13.54 -6.18
CA TYR A 558 25.59 14.96 -6.52
C TYR A 558 25.74 15.80 -5.26
N THR A 559 26.55 16.84 -5.32
CA THR A 559 26.71 17.83 -4.25
C THR A 559 26.03 19.14 -4.63
N GLY A 560 25.72 19.93 -3.62
CA GLY A 560 24.76 21.00 -3.77
C GLY A 560 24.73 21.97 -2.60
N ASN A 561 23.73 22.84 -2.65
CA ASN A 561 23.34 23.69 -1.54
C ASN A 561 21.84 23.59 -1.30
N TRP A 562 21.42 24.01 -0.11
CA TRP A 562 20.02 24.12 0.23
C TRP A 562 19.73 25.46 0.90
N ASP A 563 18.49 25.90 0.76
CA ASP A 563 17.96 27.13 1.37
C ASP A 563 16.51 26.90 1.77
N ASN A 564 16.12 27.44 2.94
CA ASN A 564 14.75 27.38 3.41
C ASN A 564 14.06 28.72 3.15
N GLN A 565 13.04 28.70 2.29
CA GLN A 565 12.27 29.88 1.89
C GLN A 565 10.88 29.89 2.54
N PHE A 566 10.84 29.59 3.85
CA PHE A 566 9.66 29.57 4.73
C PHE A 566 8.61 28.51 4.36
N GLU A 567 7.99 28.62 3.19
CA GLU A 567 6.99 27.67 2.70
C GLU A 567 7.65 26.42 2.12
N GLN A 568 8.71 26.62 1.32
CA GLN A 568 9.38 25.54 0.60
C GLN A 568 10.88 25.49 0.95
N MET A 569 11.44 24.28 0.98
CA MET A 569 12.89 24.10 0.99
C MET A 569 13.38 23.88 -0.44
N ILE A 570 14.44 24.57 -0.82
CA ILE A 570 15.07 24.46 -2.14
C ILE A 570 16.38 23.71 -1.99
N ILE A 571 16.60 22.70 -2.82
CA ILE A 571 17.90 22.01 -2.93
C ILE A 571 18.39 22.13 -4.37
N ASN A 572 19.59 22.68 -4.57
CA ASN A 572 20.24 22.71 -5.87
C ASN A 572 21.37 21.68 -5.89
N LEU A 573 21.33 20.76 -6.86
CA LEU A 573 22.34 19.74 -7.08
C LEU A 573 23.10 20.03 -8.38
N TYR A 574 24.43 19.95 -8.33
CA TYR A 574 25.32 20.28 -9.43
C TYR A 574 26.05 19.04 -9.96
N ARG A 575 26.40 19.07 -11.24
CA ARG A 575 27.20 18.03 -11.91
C ARG A 575 28.24 18.63 -12.84
N ARG A 576 29.17 17.81 -13.32
CA ARG A 576 30.16 18.20 -14.33
C ARG A 576 29.54 18.39 -15.71
N THR A 577 30.07 19.32 -16.48
CA THR A 577 29.68 19.51 -17.89
C THR A 577 30.10 18.36 -18.78
N ASP A 578 31.22 17.70 -18.47
CA ASP A 578 31.63 16.45 -19.12
C ASP A 578 30.87 15.27 -18.49
N ARG A 579 30.10 14.54 -19.31
CA ARG A 579 29.32 13.37 -18.88
C ARG A 579 30.19 12.24 -18.33
N ASN A 580 31.46 12.17 -18.74
CA ASN A 580 32.38 11.12 -18.32
C ASN A 580 33.11 11.48 -17.02
N ASP A 581 33.06 12.73 -16.57
CA ASP A 581 33.66 13.16 -15.32
C ASP A 581 32.66 12.97 -14.16
N LYS A 582 32.86 11.89 -13.40
CA LYS A 582 32.04 11.56 -12.22
C LYS A 582 32.45 12.34 -10.96
N SER A 583 33.40 13.28 -11.04
CA SER A 583 33.82 14.05 -9.87
C SER A 583 32.70 14.99 -9.38
N LEU A 584 32.63 15.16 -8.06
CA LEU A 584 31.61 15.98 -7.41
C LEU A 584 31.78 17.47 -7.72
N CYS A 585 30.64 18.16 -7.85
CA CYS A 585 30.57 19.59 -8.15
C CYS A 585 29.94 20.34 -6.97
N PRO A 586 30.69 21.19 -6.24
CA PRO A 586 30.17 21.81 -5.02
C PRO A 586 29.22 22.99 -5.32
N SER A 587 29.40 23.69 -6.43
CA SER A 587 28.56 24.84 -6.80
C SER A 587 28.66 25.18 -8.30
N ALA A 588 27.69 25.94 -8.80
CA ALA A 588 27.72 26.52 -10.15
C ALA A 588 28.82 27.59 -10.36
N GLU A 589 29.45 28.09 -9.30
CA GLU A 589 30.59 29.01 -9.41
C GLU A 589 31.91 28.27 -9.72
N THR A 590 31.92 26.94 -9.57
CA THR A 590 33.09 26.12 -9.84
C THR A 590 33.21 25.87 -11.34
N GLU A 591 34.41 26.09 -11.90
CA GLU A 591 34.68 25.86 -13.31
C GLU A 591 34.31 24.41 -13.73
N GLY A 592 33.51 24.30 -14.80
CA GLY A 592 33.03 23.02 -15.32
C GLY A 592 31.86 22.39 -14.55
N CYS A 593 31.24 23.11 -13.62
CA CYS A 593 30.05 22.66 -12.90
C CYS A 593 28.79 23.40 -13.38
N VAL A 594 27.70 22.66 -13.55
CA VAL A 594 26.39 23.18 -13.97
C VAL A 594 25.30 22.70 -13.03
N LEU A 595 24.22 23.49 -12.93
CA LEU A 595 23.00 23.06 -12.23
C LEU A 595 22.42 21.86 -12.98
N TYR A 596 22.19 20.76 -12.26
CA TYR A 596 21.61 19.55 -12.83
C TYR A 596 20.15 19.40 -12.43
N ASN A 597 19.88 19.54 -11.14
CA ASN A 597 18.56 19.32 -10.56
C ASN A 597 18.30 20.35 -9.49
N LYS A 598 17.21 21.09 -9.63
CA LYS A 598 16.66 21.95 -8.58
C LYS A 598 15.39 21.30 -8.03
N ARG A 599 15.40 21.00 -6.74
CA ARG A 599 14.29 20.39 -6.03
C ARG A 599 13.59 21.40 -5.14
N TYR A 600 12.27 21.28 -5.05
CA TYR A 600 11.44 21.99 -4.09
C TYR A 600 10.74 20.96 -3.21
N TRP A 601 10.88 21.07 -1.91
CA TRP A 601 10.18 20.24 -0.93
C TRP A 601 9.13 21.08 -0.22
N ASP A 602 7.87 20.72 -0.46
CA ASP A 602 6.71 21.35 0.11
C ASP A 602 6.01 20.35 1.04
N MET A 603 5.92 20.71 2.31
CA MET A 603 5.39 19.82 3.33
C MET A 603 3.87 19.83 3.37
N ILE A 604 3.28 18.64 3.49
CA ILE A 604 1.88 18.43 3.81
C ILE A 604 1.75 18.38 5.33
N ASP A 605 2.43 17.40 5.94
CA ASP A 605 2.35 17.08 7.36
C ASP A 605 3.63 16.37 7.86
N VAL A 606 3.78 16.28 9.19
CA VAL A 606 4.74 15.42 9.88
C VAL A 606 3.99 14.46 10.79
N GLU A 607 3.88 13.20 10.37
CA GLU A 607 3.14 12.16 11.09
C GLU A 607 4.09 11.03 11.51
N GLY A 608 4.21 10.74 12.80
CA GLY A 608 5.02 9.62 13.30
C GLY A 608 6.50 9.68 12.88
N GLY A 609 7.08 10.89 12.75
CA GLY A 609 8.46 11.08 12.29
C GLY A 609 8.64 10.98 10.76
N ARG A 610 7.55 10.78 10.02
CA ARG A 610 7.53 10.82 8.55
C ARG A 610 7.14 12.20 8.06
N PHE A 611 7.86 12.66 7.06
CA PHE A 611 7.65 13.93 6.40
C PHE A 611 6.92 13.64 5.10
N VAL A 612 5.62 13.97 5.05
CA VAL A 612 4.80 13.80 3.86
C VAL A 612 4.96 15.06 3.01
N MET A 613 5.52 14.93 1.82
CA MET A 613 5.94 16.07 1.00
C MET A 613 5.51 15.93 -0.45
N GLY A 614 5.04 17.03 -1.03
CA GLY A 614 5.08 17.23 -2.48
C GLY A 614 6.50 17.60 -2.87
N HIS A 615 7.06 16.93 -3.88
CA HIS A 615 8.39 17.24 -4.41
C HIS A 615 8.35 17.65 -5.87
N THR A 616 8.90 18.82 -6.16
CA THR A 616 9.07 19.32 -7.53
C THR A 616 10.51 19.12 -7.95
N HIS A 617 10.76 18.54 -9.13
CA HIS A 617 12.10 18.40 -9.69
C HIS A 617 12.21 19.12 -11.01
N ASN A 618 13.12 20.09 -11.08
CA ASN A 618 13.48 20.77 -12.32
C ASN A 618 14.86 20.29 -12.74
N PHE A 619 14.93 19.53 -13.84
CA PHE A 619 16.20 19.10 -14.42
C PHE A 619 16.67 20.04 -15.52
N PHE A 620 17.98 20.22 -15.63
CA PHE A 620 18.63 21.07 -16.61
C PHE A 620 19.67 20.24 -17.38
N ASP A 621 19.66 20.30 -18.72
CA ASP A 621 20.57 19.51 -19.55
C ASP A 621 21.92 20.22 -19.83
N TYR A 622 22.93 19.44 -20.22
CA TYR A 622 24.35 19.82 -20.28
C TYR A 622 24.70 21.00 -21.21
N LEU A 623 23.82 21.38 -22.14
CA LEU A 623 24.22 22.21 -23.29
C LEU A 623 23.87 23.70 -23.15
N ASP A 624 22.79 24.10 -22.44
CA ASP A 624 22.29 25.48 -22.58
C ASP A 624 21.52 26.07 -21.37
N ASP A 625 21.67 25.55 -20.13
CA ASP A 625 20.98 26.06 -18.91
C ASP A 625 19.43 26.08 -18.97
N TYR A 626 18.81 25.48 -19.99
CA TYR A 626 17.36 25.34 -20.06
C TYR A 626 16.86 24.19 -19.19
N GLN A 627 15.72 24.41 -18.55
CA GLN A 627 14.98 23.32 -17.92
C GLN A 627 14.54 22.35 -19.00
N THR A 628 14.83 21.07 -18.83
CA THR A 628 14.54 20.00 -19.80
C THR A 628 13.53 18.98 -19.30
N ARG A 629 13.39 18.86 -17.97
CA ARG A 629 12.38 17.99 -17.37
C ARG A 629 11.78 18.60 -16.11
N TYR A 630 10.48 18.36 -15.94
CA TYR A 630 9.68 18.75 -14.78
C TYR A 630 8.95 17.52 -14.23
N LEU A 631 9.12 17.22 -12.94
CA LEU A 631 8.43 16.14 -12.22
C LEU A 631 7.71 16.70 -10.98
N LEU A 632 6.49 16.21 -10.71
CA LEU A 632 5.72 16.51 -9.50
C LEU A 632 5.18 15.23 -8.90
N ASP A 633 5.67 14.85 -7.72
CA ASP A 633 5.19 13.65 -7.05
C ASP A 633 5.05 13.80 -5.52
N THR A 634 4.39 12.85 -4.86
CA THR A 634 4.21 12.88 -3.39
C THR A 634 4.95 11.70 -2.78
N ARG A 635 5.80 11.98 -1.79
CA ARG A 635 6.61 10.95 -1.14
C ARG A 635 6.64 11.14 0.37
N HIS A 636 6.88 10.01 1.04
CA HIS A 636 7.31 9.98 2.42
C HIS A 636 8.83 10.07 2.50
N TRP A 637 9.29 10.93 3.39
CA TRP A 637 10.68 11.00 3.79
C TRP A 637 10.79 10.68 5.26
N ILE A 638 11.81 9.93 5.62
CA ILE A 638 12.20 9.68 7.01
C ILE A 638 13.53 10.35 7.27
N LYS A 639 13.68 10.91 8.47
CA LYS A 639 14.96 11.44 8.93
C LYS A 639 15.77 10.32 9.59
N LEU A 640 17.00 10.12 9.13
CA LEU A 640 17.91 9.09 9.62
C LEU A 640 18.97 9.69 10.55
N ASP A 641 19.44 8.88 11.50
CA ASP A 641 20.55 9.22 12.41
C ASP A 641 21.92 9.12 11.73
N ALA A 642 22.03 8.30 10.67
CA ALA A 642 23.25 8.07 9.91
C ALA A 642 22.93 7.75 8.44
N GLU A 643 23.94 7.77 7.58
CA GLU A 643 23.79 7.32 6.19
C GLU A 643 23.39 5.83 6.19
N PRO A 644 22.38 5.44 5.37
CA PRO A 644 21.85 4.07 5.41
C PRO A 644 22.87 3.05 4.88
N LEU A 645 23.83 3.48 4.06
CA LEU A 645 24.87 2.65 3.47
C LEU A 645 26.18 3.42 3.38
N ALA A 646 27.30 2.70 3.52
CA ALA A 646 28.62 3.23 3.22
C ALA A 646 28.96 2.96 1.75
N VAL A 647 29.35 4.01 1.02
CA VAL A 647 29.90 3.89 -0.34
C VAL A 647 31.42 3.76 -0.25
N ILE A 648 31.97 2.64 -0.72
CA ILE A 648 33.40 2.34 -0.63
C ILE A 648 34.13 2.83 -1.88
N GLU A 649 35.28 3.51 -1.71
CA GLU A 649 36.16 3.85 -2.83
C GLU A 649 36.80 2.57 -3.42
N GLU A 650 36.83 2.49 -4.75
CA GLU A 650 37.50 1.40 -5.48
C GLU A 650 39.03 1.35 -5.27
#